data_AF-A0ABD0V788-F1
#
_entry.id   AF-A0ABD0V788-F1
#
_cell.length_a   1.000
_cell.length_b   1.000
_cell.length_c   1.000
_cell.angle_alpha   90.00
_cell.angle_beta   90.00
_cell.angle_gamma   90.00
#
_symmetry.space_group_name_H-M   'P 1'
#
loop_
_entity.id
_entity.type
_entity.pdbx_description
1 polymer ?
#
loop_
_entity_poly.entity_id
_entity_poly.type
_entity_poly.pdbx_seq_one_letter_code
_entity_poly.pdbx_strand_id
1 'polypeptide(L)'
;MKKYDMIPKHSFFQGVAAGLFCILPEHFFDKVEEGSIILKPSKTFDFIKNGVLTEGDATPIKADVVIYATGFKGDQKLRNIFISPWFQKIVVGTEDMIVPLYRECIHPQIPQMAIIGYSENLSNLYTSEMRARWLACFLDNGFILPSKRDMEKNIIEWDNYYKTYSGNSSDCYRRSCIATVHTWYNDQLCKDMGCNPRRKKGFFANLFLPYVMEQKKRVCIIGAGISGLATCKYLLERGFQPLVFEAERSIGGLWKNTSASTRLQTARWDYQFSDFPWPEKVTEPCPDSKQVMEYLESYAQRFDLIRHVRFGEKVEGIEYVGVGEEEMEAWDLWAGTGDAFGGGRRGVWHVTVRQEEDGAVEVHIMDFVILCIGRFSGLPNIPTFSKNKDSEVFNGKVIHSMDYSNMDSTTMTELVKGKRVIIVGYLKSALDIAAECANINGPSYPCTMIVRTKRWNISQLKAWGIPINYMYLNRFSELLLHKPGEGLTLSLLATILSPLRWILSKFTESYLKKTIPMKKYDMIPKHSFFQGVAASLLAVLPEHFYDKVEEGSIILKPSKTFEFSKNGVLTEGDITPIKADLVIYATGFKGDQKLRNIFISSRFQKIVAGTKDMIVPLYRECIHPQIPQMAIIGYSESISNLYTTEIRARWLACFIDDGFILPSKREMEKNIIEWDKYYKTYSGNSSECYRRSCITSVHTWYNDQLCKDMGCNPRRKKGFFADLFIPYGPTDYAGLELKK
;
A
#
# COMPACT_ATOMS: atom_id res chain seq x y z
N MET A 1 55.43 27.07 -10.78
CA MET A 1 55.00 28.37 -10.17
C MET A 1 56.18 29.28 -9.86
N LYS A 2 57.12 28.92 -8.96
CA LYS A 2 58.29 29.77 -8.61
C LYS A 2 59.18 30.13 -9.82
N LYS A 3 59.43 29.18 -10.72
CA LYS A 3 60.19 29.37 -11.98
C LYS A 3 59.59 30.45 -12.90
N TYR A 4 58.29 30.71 -12.80
CA TYR A 4 57.55 31.60 -13.71
C TYR A 4 56.91 32.81 -12.99
N ASP A 5 57.30 33.07 -11.74
CA ASP A 5 56.72 34.13 -10.89
C ASP A 5 55.18 34.08 -10.73
N MET A 6 54.62 32.87 -10.73
CA MET A 6 53.18 32.62 -10.62
C MET A 6 52.80 32.08 -9.23
N ILE A 7 53.41 32.60 -8.16
CA ILE A 7 53.06 32.22 -6.78
C ILE A 7 51.87 33.05 -6.32
N PRO A 8 50.72 32.43 -5.93
CA PRO A 8 49.59 33.17 -5.41
C PRO A 8 49.94 33.96 -4.15
N LYS A 9 49.36 35.17 -4.00
CA LYS A 9 49.53 36.02 -2.81
C LYS A 9 48.66 35.59 -1.62
N HIS A 10 47.71 34.68 -1.85
CA HIS A 10 46.83 34.11 -0.84
C HIS A 10 47.31 32.71 -0.44
N SER A 11 46.98 32.26 0.77
CA SER A 11 47.22 30.88 1.18
C SER A 11 46.32 29.91 0.39
N PHE A 12 46.73 28.64 0.26
CA PHE A 12 45.90 27.62 -0.37
C PHE A 12 44.50 27.55 0.25
N PHE A 13 44.40 27.65 1.57
CA PHE A 13 43.12 27.66 2.28
C PHE A 13 42.24 28.84 1.90
N GLN A 14 42.80 30.05 1.82
CA GLN A 14 42.08 31.23 1.34
C GLN A 14 41.64 31.06 -0.11
N GLY A 15 42.48 30.44 -0.95
CA GLY A 15 42.14 30.10 -2.33
C GLY A 15 40.93 29.17 -2.42
N VAL A 16 40.91 28.10 -1.63
CA VAL A 16 39.76 27.16 -1.57
C VAL A 16 38.51 27.85 -1.01
N ALA A 17 38.65 28.64 0.06
CA ALA A 17 37.55 29.38 0.69
C ALA A 17 37.00 30.52 -0.19
N ALA A 18 37.76 30.99 -1.19
CA ALA A 18 37.35 32.03 -2.14
C ALA A 18 36.97 31.48 -3.53
N GLY A 19 37.07 30.17 -3.76
CA GLY A 19 36.86 29.58 -5.10
C GLY A 19 37.97 29.95 -6.11
N LEU A 20 39.14 30.39 -5.64
CA LEU A 20 40.28 30.84 -6.43
C LEU A 20 41.27 29.71 -6.69
N PHE A 21 40.82 28.63 -7.33
CA PHE A 21 41.69 27.56 -7.79
C PHE A 21 41.26 27.09 -9.18
N CYS A 22 42.21 26.61 -9.96
CA CYS A 22 41.97 26.01 -11.27
C CYS A 22 42.65 24.66 -11.36
N ILE A 23 42.01 23.72 -12.05
CA ILE A 23 42.63 22.46 -12.44
C ILE A 23 43.30 22.73 -13.77
N LEU A 24 44.62 22.55 -13.81
CA LEU A 24 45.39 22.72 -15.04
C LEU A 24 45.18 21.48 -15.93
N PRO A 25 45.09 21.65 -17.26
CA PRO A 25 45.13 20.54 -18.19
C PRO A 25 46.39 19.70 -18.01
N GLU A 26 46.31 18.41 -18.35
CA GLU A 26 47.50 17.57 -18.46
C GLU A 26 48.50 18.20 -19.43
N HIS A 27 49.79 18.07 -19.12
CA HIS A 27 50.89 18.63 -19.93
C HIS A 27 50.91 20.16 -20.09
N PHE A 28 50.16 20.91 -19.27
CA PHE A 28 50.13 22.38 -19.37
C PHE A 28 51.53 23.01 -19.26
N PHE A 29 52.34 22.57 -18.29
CA PHE A 29 53.70 23.11 -18.13
C PHE A 29 54.67 22.61 -19.19
N ASP A 30 54.45 21.44 -19.80
CA ASP A 30 55.25 20.97 -20.93
C ASP A 30 55.10 21.92 -22.11
N LYS A 31 53.88 22.39 -22.37
CA LYS A 31 53.60 23.43 -23.37
C LYS A 31 54.20 24.80 -23.04
N VAL A 32 54.35 25.11 -21.74
CA VAL A 32 55.08 26.31 -21.30
C VAL A 32 56.58 26.15 -21.56
N GLU A 33 57.15 24.97 -21.32
CA GLU A 33 58.57 24.68 -21.56
C GLU A 33 58.92 24.59 -23.04
N GLU A 34 58.03 24.06 -23.87
CA GLU A 34 58.11 24.09 -25.34
C GLU A 34 57.97 25.51 -25.93
N GLY A 35 57.60 26.50 -25.13
CA GLY A 35 57.38 27.88 -25.57
C GLY A 35 56.07 28.12 -26.33
N SER A 36 55.19 27.10 -26.41
CA SER A 36 53.86 27.22 -27.01
C SER A 36 52.89 28.03 -26.13
N ILE A 37 53.13 28.08 -24.81
CA ILE A 37 52.40 28.93 -23.86
C ILE A 37 53.40 29.86 -23.15
N ILE A 38 53.18 31.16 -23.24
CA ILE A 38 53.99 32.17 -22.54
C ILE A 38 53.20 32.71 -21.36
N LEU A 39 53.69 32.46 -20.14
CA LEU A 39 53.11 33.00 -18.92
C LEU A 39 53.77 34.34 -18.57
N LYS A 40 52.95 35.39 -18.40
CA LYS A 40 53.39 36.75 -18.04
C LYS A 40 52.50 37.33 -16.94
N PRO A 41 52.99 37.48 -15.70
CA PRO A 41 52.24 38.15 -14.65
C PRO A 41 52.26 39.66 -14.92
N SER A 42 51.08 40.29 -14.93
CA SER A 42 50.97 41.75 -15.02
C SER A 42 49.67 42.21 -14.36
N LYS A 43 49.68 43.43 -13.80
CA LYS A 43 48.48 44.05 -13.22
C LYS A 43 47.72 44.87 -14.26
N THR A 44 48.42 45.47 -15.20
CA THR A 44 47.88 46.35 -16.23
C THR A 44 48.56 46.08 -17.57
N PHE A 45 47.85 46.36 -18.65
CA PHE A 45 48.38 46.22 -19.99
C PHE A 45 47.73 47.21 -20.95
N ASP A 46 48.47 47.60 -21.97
CA ASP A 46 48.03 48.52 -23.01
C ASP A 46 48.02 47.81 -24.37
N PHE A 47 47.03 48.12 -25.21
CA PHE A 47 47.00 47.63 -26.59
C PHE A 47 47.91 48.47 -27.47
N ILE A 48 48.65 47.78 -28.35
CA ILE A 48 49.47 48.42 -29.38
C ILE A 48 49.15 47.83 -30.76
N LYS A 49 49.71 48.43 -31.81
CA LYS A 49 49.34 48.15 -33.21
C LYS A 49 49.50 46.69 -33.69
N ASN A 50 50.13 45.78 -32.94
CA ASN A 50 50.22 44.35 -33.27
C ASN A 50 50.38 43.48 -32.00
N GLY A 51 49.71 43.84 -30.90
CA GLY A 51 49.83 43.09 -29.66
C GLY A 51 49.52 43.89 -28.40
N VAL A 52 50.14 43.48 -27.29
CA VAL A 52 49.90 44.01 -25.95
C VAL A 52 51.22 44.36 -25.27
N LEU A 53 51.27 45.49 -24.58
CA LEU A 53 52.39 45.89 -23.72
C LEU A 53 51.98 45.74 -22.26
N THR A 54 52.66 44.88 -21.52
CA THR A 54 52.44 44.65 -20.09
C THR A 54 53.26 45.62 -19.24
N GLU A 55 52.74 45.99 -18.08
CA GLU A 55 53.42 46.88 -17.13
C GLU A 55 54.83 46.37 -16.78
N GLY A 56 55.85 47.20 -17.02
CA GLY A 56 57.26 46.89 -16.71
C GLY A 56 58.02 46.11 -17.78
N ASP A 57 57.37 45.65 -18.86
CA ASP A 57 58.06 45.00 -19.98
C ASP A 57 58.49 46.03 -21.04
N ALA A 58 59.76 45.98 -21.47
CA ALA A 58 60.29 46.88 -22.50
C ALA A 58 59.91 46.46 -23.93
N THR A 59 59.50 45.20 -24.12
CA THR A 59 59.18 44.61 -25.42
C THR A 59 57.71 44.19 -25.47
N PRO A 60 56.95 44.63 -26.48
CA PRO A 60 55.55 44.23 -26.62
C PRO A 60 55.39 42.74 -26.93
N ILE A 61 54.35 42.13 -26.36
CA ILE A 61 53.89 40.78 -26.69
C ILE A 61 53.10 40.85 -27.98
N LYS A 62 53.63 40.26 -29.05
CA LYS A 62 52.92 40.19 -30.33
C LYS A 62 51.72 39.25 -30.22
N ALA A 63 50.55 39.72 -30.62
CA ALA A 63 49.33 38.93 -30.61
C ALA A 63 48.41 39.36 -31.75
N ASP A 64 47.93 38.38 -32.52
CA ASP A 64 46.93 38.60 -33.57
C ASP A 64 45.50 38.61 -32.99
N VAL A 65 45.28 37.93 -31.86
CA VAL A 65 43.99 37.82 -31.17
C VAL A 65 44.20 37.99 -29.67
N VAL A 66 43.34 38.78 -29.02
CA VAL A 66 43.30 38.95 -27.56
C VAL A 66 41.94 38.49 -27.03
N ILE A 67 41.96 37.51 -26.11
CA ILE A 67 40.76 36.95 -25.49
C ILE A 67 40.73 37.35 -24.02
N TYR A 68 39.68 38.06 -23.59
CA TYR A 68 39.47 38.42 -22.19
C TYR A 68 38.93 37.23 -21.39
N ALA A 69 39.75 36.70 -20.48
CA ALA A 69 39.36 35.68 -19.51
C ALA A 69 39.37 36.24 -18.07
N THR A 70 38.80 37.44 -17.88
CA THR A 70 38.90 38.24 -16.64
C THR A 70 37.76 38.00 -15.63
N GLY A 71 36.92 36.99 -15.84
CA GLY A 71 35.76 36.69 -14.99
C GLY A 71 34.49 37.50 -15.34
N PHE A 72 33.47 37.39 -14.49
CA PHE A 72 32.13 37.95 -14.73
C PHE A 72 31.68 38.87 -13.58
N LYS A 73 30.99 39.97 -13.91
CA LYS A 73 30.34 40.87 -12.92
C LYS A 73 28.93 40.38 -12.58
N GLY A 74 28.85 39.31 -11.79
CA GLY A 74 27.58 38.65 -11.43
C GLY A 74 26.60 39.57 -10.71
N ASP A 75 27.10 40.47 -9.88
CA ASP A 75 26.33 41.45 -9.13
C ASP A 75 25.70 42.50 -10.04
N GLN A 76 26.46 43.03 -11.00
CA GLN A 76 25.94 43.94 -12.00
C GLN A 76 24.90 43.25 -12.89
N LYS A 77 25.14 41.99 -13.27
CA LYS A 77 24.14 41.18 -14.00
C LYS A 77 22.85 41.07 -13.19
N LEU A 78 22.95 40.77 -11.89
CA LEU A 78 21.78 40.66 -11.02
C LEU A 78 21.06 42.01 -10.84
N ARG A 79 21.78 43.13 -10.67
CA ARG A 79 21.19 44.48 -10.66
C ARG A 79 20.41 44.75 -11.94
N ASN A 80 20.99 44.47 -13.10
CA ASN A 80 20.41 44.78 -14.41
C ASN A 80 19.13 43.99 -14.74
N ILE A 81 18.83 42.90 -14.03
CA ILE A 81 17.57 42.15 -14.20
C ILE A 81 16.37 42.99 -13.70
N PHE A 82 16.57 43.88 -12.73
CA PHE A 82 15.50 44.67 -12.15
C PHE A 82 15.36 46.01 -12.87
N ILE A 83 14.11 46.37 -13.21
CA ILE A 83 13.80 47.67 -13.82
C ILE A 83 13.75 48.79 -12.77
N SER A 84 13.20 48.49 -11.59
CA SER A 84 13.05 49.48 -10.51
C SER A 84 14.40 49.85 -9.88
N PRO A 85 14.75 51.15 -9.79
CA PRO A 85 15.95 51.61 -9.10
C PRO A 85 16.01 51.17 -7.63
N TRP A 86 14.85 51.00 -7.00
CA TRP A 86 14.78 50.51 -5.61
C TRP A 86 15.24 49.05 -5.51
N PHE A 87 14.70 48.17 -6.38
CA PHE A 87 15.13 46.77 -6.42
C PHE A 87 16.60 46.62 -6.84
N GLN A 88 17.05 47.40 -7.83
CA GLN A 88 18.46 47.46 -8.24
C GLN A 88 19.39 47.81 -7.08
N LYS A 89 18.95 48.69 -6.17
CA LYS A 89 19.74 49.10 -5.00
C LYS A 89 19.80 47.99 -3.94
N ILE A 90 18.68 47.36 -3.60
CA ILE A 90 18.63 46.42 -2.48
C ILE A 90 19.13 45.01 -2.82
N VAL A 91 18.91 44.52 -4.05
CA VAL A 91 19.03 43.09 -4.38
C VAL A 91 20.43 42.50 -4.16
N VAL A 92 21.47 43.33 -4.31
CA VAL A 92 22.88 42.94 -4.13
C VAL A 92 23.57 43.65 -2.97
N GLY A 93 22.85 44.50 -2.22
CA GLY A 93 23.42 45.23 -1.08
C GLY A 93 24.49 46.28 -1.46
N THR A 94 25.31 46.62 -0.47
CA THR A 94 26.40 47.62 -0.53
C THR A 94 27.66 47.08 -1.20
N GLU A 95 28.58 47.97 -1.58
CA GLU A 95 29.85 47.58 -2.21
C GLU A 95 30.75 46.72 -1.31
N ASP A 96 30.58 46.79 0.00
CA ASP A 96 31.40 46.06 0.97
C ASP A 96 30.72 44.80 1.56
N MET A 97 29.70 44.28 0.88
CA MET A 97 28.91 43.15 1.36
C MET A 97 28.69 42.11 0.26
N ILE A 98 28.53 40.85 0.67
CA ILE A 98 27.96 39.80 -0.20
C ILE A 98 26.50 40.11 -0.57
N VAL A 99 25.99 39.43 -1.58
CA VAL A 99 24.57 39.53 -1.95
C VAL A 99 23.71 39.02 -0.79
N PRO A 100 22.76 39.81 -0.26
CA PRO A 100 22.09 39.54 1.01
C PRO A 100 20.99 38.47 0.86
N LEU A 101 21.41 37.21 0.79
CA LEU A 101 20.54 36.05 0.60
C LEU A 101 20.57 35.13 1.82
N TYR A 102 19.42 34.93 2.46
CA TYR A 102 19.24 33.89 3.47
C TYR A 102 19.40 32.52 2.81
N ARG A 103 20.24 31.68 3.42
CA ARG A 103 20.67 30.39 2.85
C ARG A 103 21.16 30.52 1.40
N GLU A 104 21.69 31.67 1.00
CA GLU A 104 22.12 31.93 -0.39
C GLU A 104 21.00 31.71 -1.44
N CYS A 105 19.73 31.77 -1.02
CA CYS A 105 18.57 31.53 -1.86
C CYS A 105 17.54 32.66 -1.81
N ILE A 106 17.11 33.11 -0.62
CA ILE A 106 15.96 34.02 -0.47
C ILE A 106 16.41 35.38 0.03
N HIS A 107 15.94 36.45 -0.63
CA HIS A 107 16.22 37.81 -0.17
C HIS A 107 15.19 38.23 0.91
N PRO A 108 15.61 38.63 2.12
CA PRO A 108 14.68 38.92 3.24
C PRO A 108 13.67 40.04 2.95
N GLN A 109 14.01 40.96 2.03
CA GLN A 109 13.15 42.08 1.63
C GLN A 109 12.38 41.81 0.33
N ILE A 110 12.61 40.66 -0.31
CA ILE A 110 11.93 40.24 -1.55
C ILE A 110 11.52 38.76 -1.40
N PRO A 111 10.65 38.43 -0.43
CA PRO A 111 10.41 37.03 -0.03
C PRO A 111 9.68 36.19 -1.10
N GLN A 112 9.03 36.83 -2.08
CA GLN A 112 8.36 36.15 -3.20
C GLN A 112 9.32 35.76 -4.34
N MET A 113 10.63 35.90 -4.12
CA MET A 113 11.66 35.61 -5.10
C MET A 113 12.78 34.81 -4.45
N ALA A 114 13.26 33.81 -5.19
CA ALA A 114 14.45 33.05 -4.84
C ALA A 114 15.47 33.10 -5.97
N ILE A 115 16.75 33.11 -5.60
CA ILE A 115 17.90 33.08 -6.49
C ILE A 115 18.63 31.77 -6.23
N ILE A 116 18.66 30.87 -7.22
CA ILE A 116 19.40 29.60 -7.11
C ILE A 116 20.62 29.66 -8.04
N GLY A 117 21.77 29.22 -7.53
CA GLY A 117 23.01 29.10 -8.31
C GLY A 117 23.88 30.36 -8.35
N TYR A 118 23.66 31.32 -7.44
CA TYR A 118 24.45 32.57 -7.34
C TYR A 118 25.67 32.45 -6.41
N SER A 119 25.96 31.27 -5.86
CA SER A 119 27.11 31.04 -4.98
C SER A 119 28.09 30.05 -5.58
N GLU A 120 29.37 30.17 -5.21
CA GLU A 120 30.43 29.28 -5.71
C GLU A 120 30.67 28.09 -4.76
N ASN A 121 31.00 26.93 -5.34
CA ASN A 121 31.43 25.73 -4.62
C ASN A 121 32.31 24.85 -5.54
N LEU A 122 33.21 24.07 -4.95
CA LEU A 122 33.97 23.01 -5.65
C LEU A 122 33.03 21.93 -6.23
N SER A 123 31.93 21.61 -5.52
CA SER A 123 30.87 20.69 -5.98
C SER A 123 29.53 21.41 -6.11
N ASN A 124 29.41 22.18 -7.20
CA ASN A 124 28.23 23.02 -7.46
C ASN A 124 26.94 22.22 -7.65
N LEU A 125 27.00 21.04 -8.27
CA LEU A 125 25.80 20.27 -8.64
C LEU A 125 25.03 19.80 -7.40
N TYR A 126 25.73 19.19 -6.45
CA TYR A 126 25.13 18.66 -5.22
C TYR A 126 24.47 19.76 -4.38
N THR A 127 25.16 20.89 -4.19
CA THR A 127 24.63 21.97 -3.36
C THR A 127 23.50 22.72 -4.05
N SER A 128 23.56 22.87 -5.38
CA SER A 128 22.47 23.46 -6.16
C SER A 128 21.20 22.60 -6.11
N GLU A 129 21.35 21.27 -6.20
CA GLU A 129 20.23 20.35 -6.01
C GLU A 129 19.62 20.47 -4.61
N MET A 130 20.44 20.52 -3.57
CA MET A 130 19.97 20.65 -2.18
C MET A 130 19.17 21.94 -1.97
N ARG A 131 19.61 23.05 -2.57
CA ARG A 131 18.89 24.33 -2.54
C ARG A 131 17.57 24.30 -3.30
N ALA A 132 17.55 23.64 -4.46
CA ALA A 132 16.32 23.45 -5.22
C ALA A 132 15.30 22.64 -4.43
N ARG A 133 15.73 21.58 -3.75
CA ARG A 133 14.89 20.76 -2.86
C ARG A 133 14.40 21.56 -1.65
N TRP A 134 15.29 22.31 -1.01
CA TRP A 134 14.95 23.18 0.12
C TRP A 134 13.91 24.24 -0.27
N LEU A 135 14.10 24.90 -1.42
CA LEU A 135 13.13 25.86 -1.94
C LEU A 135 11.79 25.19 -2.28
N ALA A 136 11.81 24.04 -2.94
CA ALA A 136 10.59 23.30 -3.26
C ALA A 136 9.83 22.90 -1.99
N CYS A 137 10.52 22.44 -0.95
CA CYS A 137 9.93 22.12 0.34
C CYS A 137 9.32 23.35 1.03
N PHE A 138 9.99 24.51 0.94
CA PHE A 138 9.41 25.77 1.42
C PHE A 138 8.14 26.16 0.66
N LEU A 139 8.16 26.09 -0.67
CA LEU A 139 7.01 26.43 -1.53
C LEU A 139 5.82 25.48 -1.32
N ASP A 140 6.08 24.23 -0.91
CA ASP A 140 5.08 23.24 -0.52
C ASP A 140 4.62 23.37 0.95
N ASN A 141 4.98 24.47 1.63
CA ASN A 141 4.69 24.73 3.04
C ASN A 141 5.25 23.69 4.02
N GLY A 142 6.32 22.99 3.65
CA GLY A 142 6.97 21.99 4.51
C GLY A 142 7.67 22.58 5.73
N PHE A 143 8.02 23.88 5.70
CA PHE A 143 8.50 24.64 6.84
C PHE A 143 8.25 26.14 6.63
N ILE A 144 8.39 26.93 7.70
CA ILE A 144 8.22 28.39 7.69
C ILE A 144 9.59 29.06 7.81
N LEU A 145 9.85 30.09 7.00
CA LEU A 145 11.09 30.86 7.11
C LEU A 145 11.17 31.59 8.46
N PRO A 146 12.38 31.79 9.00
CA PRO A 146 12.60 32.63 10.17
C PRO A 146 12.12 34.08 9.94
N SER A 147 12.04 34.87 11.02
CA SER A 147 11.68 36.27 10.90
C SER A 147 12.68 37.02 9.99
N LYS A 148 12.22 38.10 9.34
CA LYS A 148 13.09 38.96 8.52
C LYS A 148 14.37 39.37 9.26
N ARG A 149 14.25 39.71 10.54
CA ARG A 149 15.36 40.09 11.42
C ARG A 149 16.37 38.96 11.61
N ASP A 150 15.89 37.72 11.78
CA ASP A 150 16.77 36.55 11.95
C ASP A 150 17.48 36.19 10.65
N MET A 151 16.78 36.32 9.51
CA MET A 151 17.39 36.15 8.19
C MET A 151 18.48 37.20 7.94
N GLU A 152 18.23 38.48 8.23
CA GLU A 152 19.22 39.56 8.10
C GLU A 152 20.42 39.34 9.03
N LYS A 153 20.20 38.87 10.26
CA LYS A 153 21.28 38.50 11.18
C LYS A 153 22.15 37.38 10.62
N ASN A 154 21.54 36.33 10.07
CA ASN A 154 22.28 35.22 9.49
C ASN A 154 23.14 35.65 8.28
N ILE A 155 22.62 36.57 7.47
CA ILE A 155 23.37 37.13 6.33
C ILE A 155 24.62 37.87 6.82
N ILE A 156 24.52 38.67 7.89
CA ILE A 156 25.67 39.38 8.48
C ILE A 156 26.70 38.39 9.04
N GLU A 157 26.26 37.31 9.68
CA GLU A 157 27.15 36.24 10.16
C GLU A 157 27.95 35.61 9.02
N TRP A 158 27.30 35.32 7.88
CA TRP A 158 27.96 34.78 6.70
C TRP A 158 28.89 35.77 6.01
N ASP A 159 28.51 37.04 5.93
CA ASP A 159 29.37 38.10 5.39
C ASP A 159 30.68 38.23 6.19
N ASN A 160 30.59 38.20 7.53
CA ASN A 160 31.76 38.19 8.41
C ASN A 160 32.60 36.92 8.26
N TYR A 161 31.96 35.77 8.07
CA TYR A 161 32.65 34.51 7.78
C TYR A 161 33.49 34.63 6.51
N TYR A 162 32.91 35.11 5.40
CA TYR A 162 33.64 35.24 4.15
C TYR A 162 34.80 36.24 4.25
N LYS A 163 34.60 37.39 4.91
CA LYS A 163 35.67 38.36 5.16
C LYS A 163 36.84 37.74 5.94
N THR A 164 36.53 36.93 6.95
CA THR A 164 37.54 36.28 7.80
C THR A 164 38.35 35.23 7.04
N TYR A 165 37.69 34.38 6.25
CA TYR A 165 38.32 33.16 5.71
C TYR A 165 38.74 33.27 4.24
N SER A 166 38.10 34.12 3.44
CA SER A 166 38.43 34.33 2.02
C SER A 166 39.40 35.50 1.80
N GLY A 167 39.63 36.34 2.81
CA GLY A 167 40.55 37.49 2.77
C GLY A 167 39.86 38.83 2.49
N ASN A 168 40.50 39.94 2.87
CA ASN A 168 39.91 41.28 2.88
C ASN A 168 39.87 42.01 1.51
N SER A 169 40.36 41.41 0.42
CA SER A 169 40.21 42.02 -0.91
C SER A 169 38.80 41.76 -1.45
N SER A 170 38.17 42.80 -1.99
CA SER A 170 36.84 42.76 -2.62
C SER A 170 36.68 41.65 -3.66
N ASP A 171 37.76 41.29 -4.35
CA ASP A 171 37.78 40.24 -5.37
C ASP A 171 37.68 38.81 -4.80
N CYS A 172 37.92 38.61 -3.51
CA CYS A 172 38.01 37.29 -2.89
C CYS A 172 36.73 36.88 -2.13
N TYR A 173 36.12 37.76 -1.34
CA TYR A 173 34.98 37.38 -0.49
C TYR A 173 33.60 37.56 -1.16
N ARG A 174 33.48 38.41 -2.20
CA ARG A 174 32.18 38.67 -2.87
C ARG A 174 31.65 37.51 -3.71
N ARG A 175 32.49 36.49 -3.94
CA ARG A 175 32.12 35.25 -4.65
C ARG A 175 31.22 34.31 -3.84
N SER A 176 31.08 34.54 -2.52
CA SER A 176 30.25 33.73 -1.61
C SER A 176 30.50 32.23 -1.78
N CYS A 177 31.74 31.79 -1.56
CA CYS A 177 32.17 30.42 -1.81
C CYS A 177 32.06 29.54 -0.56
N ILE A 178 31.17 28.55 -0.58
CA ILE A 178 30.95 27.64 0.55
C ILE A 178 31.81 26.38 0.50
N ALA A 179 32.80 26.28 -0.39
CA ALA A 179 33.53 25.03 -0.63
C ALA A 179 34.09 24.39 0.66
N THR A 180 34.62 25.19 1.58
CA THR A 180 35.18 24.72 2.86
C THR A 180 34.14 24.30 3.90
N VAL A 181 32.87 24.70 3.74
CA VAL A 181 31.78 24.48 4.72
C VAL A 181 30.52 23.89 4.10
N HIS A 182 30.58 23.39 2.86
CA HIS A 182 29.42 22.92 2.11
C HIS A 182 28.64 21.82 2.84
N THR A 183 29.32 20.92 3.55
CA THR A 183 28.68 19.88 4.37
C THR A 183 27.84 20.50 5.48
N TRP A 184 28.43 21.43 6.25
CA TRP A 184 27.73 22.10 7.35
C TRP A 184 26.55 22.93 6.82
N TYR A 185 26.75 23.63 5.71
CA TYR A 185 25.71 24.41 5.05
C TYR A 185 24.53 23.53 4.62
N ASN A 186 24.79 22.40 3.96
CA ASN A 186 23.73 21.47 3.54
C ASN A 186 23.03 20.82 4.75
N ASP A 187 23.74 20.56 5.85
CA ASP A 187 23.13 20.13 7.12
C ASP A 187 22.10 21.16 7.64
N GLN A 188 22.33 22.47 7.45
CA GLN A 188 21.37 23.50 7.83
C GLN A 188 20.12 23.48 6.94
N LEU A 189 20.28 23.27 5.63
CA LEU A 189 19.13 23.11 4.72
C LEU A 189 18.28 21.89 5.11
N CYS A 190 18.92 20.77 5.43
CA CYS A 190 18.22 19.57 5.92
C CYS A 190 17.45 19.85 7.22
N LYS A 191 18.05 20.55 8.18
CA LYS A 191 17.39 20.92 9.43
C LYS A 191 16.16 21.80 9.19
N ASP A 192 16.27 22.78 8.31
CA ASP A 192 15.16 23.66 7.97
C ASP A 192 13.98 22.83 7.39
N MET A 193 14.27 21.82 6.54
CA MET A 193 13.26 20.88 6.00
C MET A 193 12.75 19.82 7.00
N GLY A 194 13.15 19.88 8.28
CA GLY A 194 12.78 18.87 9.29
C GLY A 194 13.41 17.49 9.04
N CYS A 195 14.40 17.40 8.15
CA CYS A 195 15.12 16.15 7.87
C CYS A 195 16.17 15.92 8.96
N ASN A 196 16.17 14.75 9.58
CA ASN A 196 17.19 14.37 10.54
C ASN A 196 18.42 13.86 9.76
N PRO A 197 19.59 14.53 9.79
CA PRO A 197 20.77 14.02 9.10
C PRO A 197 21.17 12.69 9.76
N ARG A 198 20.81 11.57 9.14
CA ARG A 198 21.23 10.23 9.59
C ARG A 198 22.75 10.12 9.40
N ARG A 199 23.50 10.50 10.43
CA ARG A 199 24.94 10.29 10.53
C ARG A 199 25.17 8.81 10.76
N LYS A 200 25.90 8.13 9.87
CA LYS A 200 26.33 6.74 10.11
C LYS A 200 27.10 6.70 11.44
N LYS A 201 26.80 5.70 12.29
CA LYS A 201 27.41 5.55 13.61
C LYS A 201 28.93 5.34 13.48
N GLY A 202 29.72 6.18 14.16
CA GLY A 202 31.17 6.05 14.31
C GLY A 202 31.93 7.36 14.11
N PHE A 203 32.64 7.84 15.14
CA PHE A 203 33.37 9.12 15.13
C PHE A 203 34.38 9.24 13.97
N PHE A 204 34.99 8.13 13.55
CA PHE A 204 36.00 8.09 12.47
C PHE A 204 35.45 7.85 11.05
N ALA A 205 34.27 7.24 10.90
CA ALA A 205 33.66 7.00 9.58
C ALA A 205 33.14 8.29 8.93
N ASN A 206 32.97 9.35 9.73
CA ASN A 206 32.35 10.61 9.35
C ASN A 206 33.29 11.61 8.65
N LEU A 207 34.60 11.35 8.60
CA LEU A 207 35.57 12.28 8.00
C LEU A 207 35.80 12.06 6.49
N PHE A 208 35.41 10.90 5.92
CA PHE A 208 35.90 10.47 4.60
C PHE A 208 34.88 9.84 3.64
N LEU A 209 33.59 9.75 3.97
CA LEU A 209 32.59 9.08 3.12
C LEU A 209 31.59 10.07 2.50
N PRO A 210 31.38 10.04 1.16
CA PRO A 210 30.35 10.85 0.51
C PRO A 210 28.93 10.42 0.94
N TYR A 211 28.05 11.41 1.03
CA TYR A 211 26.62 11.26 1.28
C TYR A 211 25.97 10.50 0.11
N VAL A 212 25.39 9.33 0.38
CA VAL A 212 24.57 8.58 -0.59
C VAL A 212 23.12 8.94 -0.30
N MET A 213 22.47 9.63 -1.23
CA MET A 213 21.03 9.82 -1.19
C MET A 213 20.36 8.48 -1.45
N GLU A 214 19.66 7.98 -0.44
CA GLU A 214 18.86 6.76 -0.56
C GLU A 214 17.69 7.07 -1.52
N GLN A 215 17.63 6.37 -2.66
CA GLN A 215 16.48 6.47 -3.57
C GLN A 215 15.20 6.09 -2.82
N LYS A 216 14.13 6.88 -3.00
CA LYS A 216 12.79 6.54 -2.47
C LYS A 216 12.38 5.17 -3.02
N LYS A 217 12.10 4.22 -2.12
CA LYS A 217 11.63 2.87 -2.45
C LYS A 217 10.27 2.94 -3.15
N ARG A 218 10.14 2.29 -4.29
CA ARG A 218 8.92 2.22 -5.12
C ARG A 218 8.07 1.05 -4.66
N VAL A 219 6.91 1.34 -4.09
CA VAL A 219 5.96 0.32 -3.64
C VAL A 219 4.72 0.41 -4.50
N CYS A 220 4.26 -0.72 -5.05
CA CYS A 220 2.98 -0.77 -5.76
C CYS A 220 1.94 -1.59 -5.03
N ILE A 221 0.68 -1.20 -5.20
CA ILE A 221 -0.50 -1.89 -4.70
C ILE A 221 -1.37 -2.25 -5.91
N ILE A 222 -1.85 -3.50 -5.97
CA ILE A 222 -2.70 -3.96 -7.07
C ILE A 222 -4.12 -4.15 -6.56
N GLY A 223 -5.01 -3.25 -6.95
CA GLY A 223 -6.43 -3.17 -6.58
C GLY A 223 -6.72 -2.07 -5.54
N ALA A 224 -7.74 -1.26 -5.80
CA ALA A 224 -8.25 -0.17 -4.96
C ALA A 224 -9.58 -0.52 -4.26
N GLY A 225 -9.76 -1.81 -3.92
CA GLY A 225 -10.76 -2.24 -2.95
C GLY A 225 -10.35 -1.87 -1.51
N ILE A 226 -11.12 -2.32 -0.52
CA ILE A 226 -10.87 -2.05 0.92
C ILE A 226 -9.42 -2.32 1.33
N SER A 227 -8.86 -3.46 0.89
CA SER A 227 -7.47 -3.83 1.15
C SER A 227 -6.47 -2.83 0.61
N GLY A 228 -6.68 -2.37 -0.63
CA GLY A 228 -5.79 -1.42 -1.28
C GLY A 228 -5.84 -0.05 -0.65
N LEU A 229 -7.05 0.44 -0.33
CA LEU A 229 -7.25 1.72 0.35
C LEU A 229 -6.60 1.72 1.73
N ALA A 230 -6.84 0.68 2.54
CA ALA A 230 -6.22 0.55 3.86
C ALA A 230 -4.68 0.50 3.77
N THR A 231 -4.14 -0.29 2.84
CA THR A 231 -2.70 -0.41 2.62
C THR A 231 -2.09 0.91 2.18
N CYS A 232 -2.73 1.60 1.22
CA CYS A 232 -2.28 2.90 0.73
C CYS A 232 -2.18 3.91 1.87
N LYS A 233 -3.24 4.06 2.67
CA LYS A 233 -3.26 4.96 3.83
C LYS A 233 -2.09 4.70 4.79
N TYR A 234 -1.89 3.45 5.21
CA TYR A 234 -0.86 3.16 6.21
C TYR A 234 0.56 3.26 5.67
N LEU A 235 0.77 3.05 4.37
CA LEU A 235 2.07 3.36 3.75
C LEU A 235 2.32 4.87 3.68
N LEU A 236 1.29 5.67 3.39
CA LEU A 236 1.40 7.14 3.41
C LEU A 236 1.72 7.67 4.82
N GLU A 237 1.09 7.10 5.86
CA GLU A 237 1.41 7.44 7.26
C GLU A 237 2.87 7.11 7.66
N ARG A 238 3.52 6.20 6.94
CA ARG A 238 4.96 5.86 7.09
C ARG A 238 5.88 6.63 6.15
N GLY A 239 5.36 7.59 5.39
CA GLY A 239 6.16 8.43 4.48
C GLY A 239 6.49 7.79 3.14
N PHE A 240 5.91 6.64 2.81
CA PHE A 240 6.01 6.06 1.47
C PHE A 240 5.06 6.77 0.50
N GLN A 241 5.34 6.66 -0.80
CA GLN A 241 4.48 7.16 -1.86
C GLN A 241 4.06 5.98 -2.75
N PRO A 242 3.09 5.15 -2.30
CA PRO A 242 2.68 3.98 -3.06
C PRO A 242 1.96 4.38 -4.35
N LEU A 243 2.11 3.55 -5.38
CA LEU A 243 1.31 3.61 -6.60
C LEU A 243 0.26 2.49 -6.60
N VAL A 244 -1.02 2.84 -6.73
CA VAL A 244 -2.12 1.88 -6.76
C VAL A 244 -2.63 1.71 -8.20
N PHE A 245 -2.62 0.50 -8.73
CA PHE A 245 -3.26 0.18 -10.01
C PHE A 245 -4.64 -0.41 -9.77
N GLU A 246 -5.68 0.16 -10.39
CA GLU A 246 -7.06 -0.32 -10.35
C GLU A 246 -7.57 -0.55 -11.77
N ALA A 247 -8.11 -1.75 -12.00
CA ALA A 247 -8.59 -2.17 -13.31
C ALA A 247 -9.90 -1.46 -13.69
N GLU A 248 -10.74 -1.13 -12.72
CA GLU A 248 -12.00 -0.41 -12.96
C GLU A 248 -11.81 1.12 -12.86
N ARG A 249 -12.86 1.88 -13.24
CA ARG A 249 -12.89 3.35 -13.11
C ARG A 249 -13.40 3.86 -11.76
N SER A 250 -13.36 3.01 -10.74
CA SER A 250 -13.91 3.29 -9.42
C SER A 250 -13.15 2.52 -8.34
N ILE A 251 -13.12 3.07 -7.14
CA ILE A 251 -12.71 2.33 -5.93
C ILE A 251 -13.82 1.36 -5.49
N GLY A 252 -13.56 0.64 -4.40
CA GLY A 252 -14.58 -0.13 -3.66
C GLY A 252 -14.52 -1.64 -3.93
N GLY A 253 -13.96 -2.05 -5.08
CA GLY A 253 -13.80 -3.45 -5.46
C GLY A 253 -15.14 -4.19 -5.46
N LEU A 254 -15.28 -5.21 -4.62
CA LEU A 254 -16.51 -6.03 -4.54
C LEU A 254 -17.78 -5.22 -4.28
N TRP A 255 -17.69 -4.07 -3.59
CA TRP A 255 -18.85 -3.25 -3.27
C TRP A 255 -19.35 -2.41 -4.44
N LYS A 256 -18.53 -2.25 -5.49
CA LYS A 256 -18.93 -1.52 -6.69
C LYS A 256 -19.99 -2.29 -7.49
N ASN A 257 -19.81 -3.61 -7.60
CA ASN A 257 -20.64 -4.49 -8.42
C ASN A 257 -21.44 -5.44 -7.52
N THR A 258 -22.60 -4.96 -7.05
CA THR A 258 -23.50 -5.70 -6.13
C THR A 258 -24.96 -5.56 -6.55
N SER A 259 -25.80 -6.54 -6.21
CA SER A 259 -27.25 -6.43 -6.39
C SER A 259 -27.85 -5.35 -5.47
N ALA A 260 -29.01 -4.81 -5.84
CA ALA A 260 -29.72 -3.81 -5.03
C ALA A 260 -30.15 -4.36 -3.65
N SER A 261 -30.33 -5.68 -3.54
CA SER A 261 -30.64 -6.40 -2.29
C SER A 261 -29.43 -6.60 -1.38
N THR A 262 -28.20 -6.39 -1.86
CA THR A 262 -26.99 -6.65 -1.07
C THR A 262 -26.92 -5.74 0.16
N ARG A 263 -26.69 -6.35 1.33
CA ARG A 263 -26.49 -5.68 2.63
C ARG A 263 -25.24 -6.22 3.33
N LEU A 264 -24.72 -5.46 4.28
CA LEU A 264 -23.69 -5.96 5.19
C LEU A 264 -24.15 -7.22 5.91
N GLN A 265 -23.25 -8.19 6.00
CA GLN A 265 -23.48 -9.47 6.68
C GLN A 265 -23.04 -9.43 8.16
N THR A 266 -22.65 -8.25 8.63
CA THR A 266 -22.27 -7.92 10.00
C THR A 266 -22.80 -6.57 10.38
N ALA A 267 -22.82 -6.29 11.69
CA ALA A 267 -23.21 -4.98 12.15
C ALA A 267 -22.22 -3.91 11.70
N ARG A 268 -22.72 -2.69 11.43
CA ARG A 268 -21.91 -1.56 10.96
C ARG A 268 -20.75 -1.20 11.88
N TRP A 269 -20.94 -1.26 13.21
CA TRP A 269 -19.88 -0.98 14.18
C TRP A 269 -18.76 -2.03 14.19
N ASP A 270 -19.06 -3.25 13.72
CA ASP A 270 -18.05 -4.28 13.49
C ASP A 270 -17.41 -4.15 12.09
N TYR A 271 -18.02 -3.41 11.16
CA TYR A 271 -17.56 -3.17 9.78
C TYR A 271 -17.21 -1.69 9.56
N GLN A 272 -16.18 -1.20 10.23
CA GLN A 272 -15.66 0.17 10.05
C GLN A 272 -14.15 0.19 10.27
N PHE A 273 -13.47 1.18 9.72
CA PHE A 273 -12.07 1.44 10.02
C PHE A 273 -11.93 1.94 11.46
N SER A 274 -10.82 1.60 12.09
CA SER A 274 -10.55 1.91 13.49
C SER A 274 -10.64 3.40 13.81
N ASP A 275 -10.27 4.26 12.85
CA ASP A 275 -10.23 5.72 12.97
C ASP A 275 -11.24 6.46 12.09
N PHE A 276 -12.23 5.75 11.53
CA PHE A 276 -13.27 6.34 10.70
C PHE A 276 -14.63 5.69 10.96
N PRO A 277 -15.42 6.20 11.92
CA PRO A 277 -16.72 5.63 12.25
C PRO A 277 -17.76 5.88 11.13
N TRP A 278 -18.82 5.09 11.13
CA TRP A 278 -19.98 5.36 10.26
C TRP A 278 -20.62 6.72 10.55
N PRO A 279 -21.11 7.45 9.54
CA PRO A 279 -21.89 8.66 9.73
C PRO A 279 -23.13 8.41 10.61
N GLU A 280 -23.49 9.37 11.47
CA GLU A 280 -24.65 9.26 12.37
C GLU A 280 -25.99 9.03 11.63
N LYS A 281 -26.09 9.50 10.38
CA LYS A 281 -27.26 9.29 9.50
C LYS A 281 -27.52 7.81 9.18
N VAL A 282 -26.52 6.93 9.30
CA VAL A 282 -26.66 5.50 9.03
C VAL A 282 -27.06 4.81 10.34
N THR A 283 -28.36 4.53 10.48
CA THR A 283 -28.94 4.00 11.73
C THR A 283 -29.12 2.49 11.69
N GLU A 284 -29.23 1.92 10.50
CA GLU A 284 -29.46 0.51 10.26
C GLU A 284 -28.29 -0.33 10.78
N PRO A 285 -28.53 -1.50 11.42
CA PRO A 285 -27.45 -2.39 11.85
C PRO A 285 -26.63 -2.94 10.67
N CYS A 286 -27.28 -3.27 9.55
CA CYS A 286 -26.66 -3.84 8.37
C CYS A 286 -26.90 -2.94 7.13
N PRO A 287 -26.09 -1.88 6.96
CA PRO A 287 -26.17 -0.96 5.82
C PRO A 287 -26.17 -1.64 4.46
N ASP A 288 -26.75 -0.96 3.47
CA ASP A 288 -26.77 -1.41 2.09
C ASP A 288 -25.48 -1.12 1.31
N SER A 289 -25.36 -1.75 0.13
CA SER A 289 -24.17 -1.59 -0.70
C SER A 289 -23.91 -0.14 -1.11
N LYS A 290 -24.96 0.68 -1.29
CA LYS A 290 -24.82 2.10 -1.59
C LYS A 290 -24.23 2.85 -0.40
N GLN A 291 -24.76 2.63 0.81
CA GLN A 291 -24.23 3.21 2.04
C GLN A 291 -22.77 2.77 2.30
N VAL A 292 -22.42 1.52 1.99
CA VAL A 292 -21.03 1.04 2.06
C VAL A 292 -20.13 1.77 1.05
N MET A 293 -20.58 1.93 -0.20
CA MET A 293 -19.82 2.69 -1.20
C MET A 293 -19.61 4.15 -0.79
N GLU A 294 -20.66 4.84 -0.31
CA GLU A 294 -20.56 6.21 0.21
C GLU A 294 -19.54 6.31 1.37
N TYR A 295 -19.51 5.31 2.25
CA TYR A 295 -18.54 5.24 3.35
C TYR A 295 -17.10 5.07 2.85
N LEU A 296 -16.86 4.19 1.87
CA LEU A 296 -15.54 3.97 1.28
C LEU A 296 -15.03 5.19 0.49
N GLU A 297 -15.92 5.87 -0.24
CA GLU A 297 -15.62 7.13 -0.92
C GLU A 297 -15.27 8.24 0.08
N SER A 298 -16.04 8.37 1.15
CA SER A 298 -15.77 9.34 2.22
C SER A 298 -14.43 9.07 2.90
N TYR A 299 -14.09 7.80 3.13
CA TYR A 299 -12.79 7.39 3.67
C TYR A 299 -11.64 7.75 2.71
N ALA A 300 -11.77 7.40 1.43
CA ALA A 300 -10.73 7.67 0.44
C ALA A 300 -10.50 9.17 0.22
N GLN A 301 -11.55 9.99 0.27
CA GLN A 301 -11.45 11.45 0.24
C GLN A 301 -10.80 12.01 1.51
N ARG A 302 -11.23 11.54 2.69
CA ARG A 302 -10.72 12.03 3.98
C ARG A 302 -9.21 11.86 4.12
N PHE A 303 -8.67 10.75 3.61
CA PHE A 303 -7.24 10.43 3.68
C PHE A 303 -6.48 10.71 2.37
N ASP A 304 -7.13 11.39 1.42
CA ASP A 304 -6.55 11.79 0.13
C ASP A 304 -5.86 10.64 -0.62
N LEU A 305 -6.55 9.50 -0.69
CA LEU A 305 -6.02 8.26 -1.27
C LEU A 305 -6.19 8.21 -2.78
N ILE A 306 -7.20 8.91 -3.32
CA ILE A 306 -7.59 8.82 -4.74
C ILE A 306 -6.48 9.25 -5.67
N ARG A 307 -5.68 10.27 -5.32
CA ARG A 307 -4.54 10.75 -6.13
C ARG A 307 -3.42 9.72 -6.30
N HIS A 308 -3.41 8.65 -5.49
CA HIS A 308 -2.45 7.56 -5.58
C HIS A 308 -2.96 6.40 -6.44
N VAL A 309 -4.20 6.46 -6.93
CA VAL A 309 -4.85 5.42 -7.72
C VAL A 309 -4.84 5.78 -9.19
N ARG A 310 -4.34 4.86 -10.02
CA ARG A 310 -4.49 4.87 -11.47
C ARG A 310 -5.62 3.93 -11.85
N PHE A 311 -6.72 4.52 -12.31
CA PHE A 311 -7.92 3.81 -12.72
C PHE A 311 -7.85 3.39 -14.18
N GLY A 312 -8.60 2.33 -14.54
CA GLY A 312 -8.54 1.77 -15.90
C GLY A 312 -7.17 1.15 -16.24
N GLU A 313 -6.34 0.88 -15.24
CA GLU A 313 -4.99 0.33 -15.40
C GLU A 313 -4.94 -1.07 -14.79
N LYS A 314 -5.14 -2.08 -15.63
CA LYS A 314 -5.21 -3.48 -15.21
C LYS A 314 -3.83 -4.12 -15.22
N VAL A 315 -3.38 -4.60 -14.06
CA VAL A 315 -2.20 -5.47 -14.01
C VAL A 315 -2.51 -6.82 -14.63
N GLU A 316 -1.77 -7.20 -15.67
CA GLU A 316 -1.91 -8.48 -16.37
C GLU A 316 -0.92 -9.53 -15.88
N GLY A 317 0.25 -9.09 -15.41
CA GLY A 317 1.31 -9.99 -14.97
C GLY A 317 2.35 -9.30 -14.09
N ILE A 318 2.97 -10.07 -13.21
CA ILE A 318 4.14 -9.67 -12.43
C ILE A 318 5.28 -10.68 -12.58
N GLU A 319 6.49 -10.16 -12.67
CA GLU A 319 7.72 -10.94 -12.79
C GLU A 319 8.78 -10.37 -11.85
N TYR A 320 9.47 -11.26 -11.12
CA TYR A 320 10.59 -10.87 -10.28
C TYR A 320 11.88 -10.99 -11.07
N VAL A 321 12.62 -9.89 -11.17
CA VAL A 321 13.89 -9.79 -11.90
C VAL A 321 15.01 -9.55 -10.89
N GLY A 322 15.79 -10.58 -10.60
CA GLY A 322 16.81 -10.54 -9.55
C GLY A 322 17.69 -11.78 -9.53
N VAL A 323 17.99 -12.25 -8.32
CA VAL A 323 18.71 -13.50 -8.09
C VAL A 323 17.95 -14.70 -8.68
N GLY A 324 18.70 -15.73 -9.06
CA GLY A 324 18.12 -16.96 -9.63
C GLY A 324 17.26 -17.73 -8.62
N GLU A 325 16.37 -18.57 -9.13
CA GLU A 325 15.41 -19.33 -8.29
C GLU A 325 16.11 -20.27 -7.30
N GLU A 326 17.22 -20.92 -7.69
CA GLU A 326 18.01 -21.80 -6.82
C GLU A 326 18.63 -21.04 -5.63
N GLU A 327 19.10 -19.82 -5.87
CA GLU A 327 19.65 -18.96 -4.82
C GLU A 327 18.55 -18.52 -3.84
N MET A 328 17.36 -18.15 -4.36
CA MET A 328 16.21 -17.81 -3.52
C MET A 328 15.75 -18.99 -2.64
N GLU A 329 15.88 -20.22 -3.13
CA GLU A 329 15.53 -21.41 -2.35
C GLU A 329 16.46 -21.64 -1.17
N ALA A 330 17.76 -21.40 -1.36
CA ALA A 330 18.81 -21.61 -0.38
C ALA A 330 18.83 -20.57 0.76
N TRP A 331 18.02 -19.49 0.66
CA TRP A 331 17.96 -18.49 1.71
C TRP A 331 17.29 -19.00 2.99
N ASP A 332 17.99 -18.84 4.12
CA ASP A 332 17.43 -19.09 5.46
C ASP A 332 16.46 -17.98 5.91
N LEU A 333 16.75 -16.72 5.53
CA LEU A 333 15.94 -15.55 5.87
C LEU A 333 15.08 -15.11 4.68
N TRP A 334 13.89 -14.56 4.97
CA TRP A 334 12.99 -14.08 3.92
C TRP A 334 13.65 -13.00 3.08
N ALA A 335 13.48 -13.09 1.75
CA ALA A 335 14.14 -12.24 0.78
C ALA A 335 15.68 -12.15 0.93
N GLY A 336 16.32 -13.03 1.72
CA GLY A 336 17.77 -13.08 1.99
C GLY A 336 18.26 -12.33 3.25
N THR A 337 17.46 -11.45 3.86
CA THR A 337 17.85 -10.67 5.07
C THR A 337 16.79 -10.65 6.16
N GLY A 338 15.54 -10.95 5.82
CA GLY A 338 14.39 -10.76 6.70
C GLY A 338 13.83 -9.35 6.68
N ASP A 339 14.46 -8.39 6.01
CA ASP A 339 13.92 -7.04 5.78
C ASP A 339 13.02 -6.98 4.51
N ALA A 340 12.29 -5.88 4.36
CA ALA A 340 11.29 -5.75 3.30
C ALA A 340 11.88 -5.68 1.87
N PHE A 341 13.08 -5.12 1.70
CA PHE A 341 13.65 -4.73 0.40
C PHE A 341 14.92 -5.50 0.01
N GLY A 342 15.29 -6.52 0.78
CA GLY A 342 16.38 -7.41 0.45
C GLY A 342 17.79 -6.78 0.45
N GLY A 343 18.01 -5.63 1.08
CA GLY A 343 19.34 -4.97 1.10
C GLY A 343 19.92 -4.55 -0.28
N GLY A 344 21.25 -4.38 -0.38
CA GLY A 344 21.91 -3.61 -1.45
C GLY A 344 22.17 -4.30 -2.80
N ARG A 345 21.80 -5.57 -2.99
CA ARG A 345 21.95 -6.30 -4.28
C ARG A 345 20.84 -7.34 -4.46
N ARG A 346 19.57 -6.94 -4.45
CA ARG A 346 18.45 -7.86 -4.72
C ARG A 346 17.46 -7.28 -5.71
N GLY A 347 16.65 -8.18 -6.27
CA GLY A 347 15.85 -7.95 -7.46
C GLY A 347 14.68 -7.02 -7.27
N VAL A 348 14.09 -6.65 -8.39
CA VAL A 348 12.91 -5.78 -8.49
C VAL A 348 11.75 -6.56 -9.11
N TRP A 349 10.55 -6.05 -8.95
CA TRP A 349 9.37 -6.55 -9.64
C TRP A 349 9.10 -5.73 -10.90
N HIS A 350 8.92 -6.41 -12.02
CA HIS A 350 8.33 -5.87 -13.23
C HIS A 350 6.82 -6.12 -13.18
N VAL A 351 6.04 -5.06 -13.27
CA VAL A 351 4.58 -5.09 -13.23
C VAL A 351 4.04 -4.67 -14.59
N THR A 352 3.46 -5.61 -15.32
CA THR A 352 2.88 -5.40 -16.65
C THR A 352 1.45 -4.91 -16.51
N VAL A 353 1.19 -3.69 -16.98
CA VAL A 353 -0.09 -2.97 -16.85
C VAL A 353 -0.65 -2.70 -18.23
N ARG A 354 -1.93 -3.03 -18.44
CA ARG A 354 -2.70 -2.66 -19.63
C ARG A 354 -3.64 -1.49 -19.30
N GLN A 355 -3.57 -0.44 -20.10
CA GLN A 355 -4.50 0.68 -20.04
C GLN A 355 -5.82 0.34 -20.76
N GLU A 356 -6.95 0.70 -20.18
CA GLU A 356 -8.28 0.44 -20.73
C GLU A 356 -8.58 1.32 -21.95
N GLU A 357 -8.06 2.56 -21.99
CA GLU A 357 -8.43 3.57 -22.98
C GLU A 357 -7.92 3.26 -24.40
N ASP A 358 -6.66 2.87 -24.54
CA ASP A 358 -6.01 2.59 -25.83
C ASP A 358 -5.45 1.16 -25.95
N GLY A 359 -5.52 0.37 -24.88
CA GLY A 359 -4.96 -0.97 -24.83
C GLY A 359 -3.44 -1.02 -24.72
N ALA A 360 -2.77 0.12 -24.48
CA ALA A 360 -1.32 0.19 -24.32
C ALA A 360 -0.86 -0.66 -23.14
N VAL A 361 0.31 -1.27 -23.29
CA VAL A 361 0.93 -2.12 -22.27
C VAL A 361 2.23 -1.49 -21.82
N GLU A 362 2.31 -1.18 -20.53
CA GLU A 362 3.50 -0.63 -19.88
C GLU A 362 4.06 -1.60 -18.84
N VAL A 363 5.37 -1.51 -18.60
CA VAL A 363 6.04 -2.28 -17.54
C VAL A 363 6.59 -1.30 -16.51
N HIS A 364 6.10 -1.41 -15.28
CA HIS A 364 6.58 -0.60 -14.15
C HIS A 364 7.55 -1.40 -13.28
N ILE A 365 8.68 -0.80 -12.94
CA ILE A 365 9.69 -1.39 -12.06
C ILE A 365 9.42 -0.95 -10.62
N MET A 366 9.19 -1.93 -9.74
CA MET A 366 8.81 -1.74 -8.34
C MET A 366 9.75 -2.48 -7.42
N ASP A 367 10.06 -1.88 -6.27
CA ASP A 367 10.92 -2.49 -5.25
C ASP A 367 10.11 -3.41 -4.31
N PHE A 368 8.78 -3.21 -4.23
CA PHE A 368 7.88 -4.08 -3.47
C PHE A 368 6.46 -4.11 -4.10
N VAL A 369 5.84 -5.29 -4.16
CA VAL A 369 4.49 -5.49 -4.73
C VAL A 369 3.51 -5.95 -3.66
N ILE A 370 2.35 -5.30 -3.55
CA ILE A 370 1.29 -5.68 -2.62
C ILE A 370 0.04 -6.07 -3.40
N LEU A 371 -0.37 -7.33 -3.29
CA LEU A 371 -1.55 -7.87 -3.97
C LEU A 371 -2.81 -7.64 -3.14
N CYS A 372 -3.65 -6.72 -3.59
CA CYS A 372 -4.97 -6.40 -3.01
C CYS A 372 -6.13 -6.82 -3.94
N ILE A 373 -5.91 -7.88 -4.72
CA ILE A 373 -6.76 -8.29 -5.85
C ILE A 373 -8.09 -8.97 -5.47
N GLY A 374 -8.29 -9.30 -4.18
CA GLY A 374 -9.49 -9.95 -3.67
C GLY A 374 -9.70 -11.41 -4.11
N ARG A 375 -10.32 -12.21 -3.24
CA ARG A 375 -10.59 -13.65 -3.47
C ARG A 375 -11.88 -13.94 -4.25
N PHE A 376 -12.86 -13.03 -4.20
CA PHE A 376 -14.23 -13.25 -4.67
C PHE A 376 -14.58 -12.48 -5.95
N SER A 377 -13.65 -12.40 -6.90
CA SER A 377 -13.87 -11.69 -8.17
C SER A 377 -13.06 -12.28 -9.31
N GLY A 378 -13.38 -11.90 -10.55
CA GLY A 378 -12.59 -12.17 -11.77
C GLY A 378 -12.70 -13.58 -12.34
N LEU A 379 -12.62 -14.64 -11.52
CA LEU A 379 -12.70 -16.03 -11.99
C LEU A 379 -13.88 -16.78 -11.34
N PRO A 380 -15.02 -16.94 -12.05
CA PRO A 380 -16.20 -17.61 -11.50
C PRO A 380 -15.94 -19.12 -11.33
N ASN A 381 -16.55 -19.72 -10.30
CA ASN A 381 -16.44 -21.15 -10.04
C ASN A 381 -17.59 -21.92 -10.70
N ILE A 382 -17.47 -22.21 -11.98
CA ILE A 382 -18.50 -22.94 -12.73
C ILE A 382 -18.35 -24.47 -12.53
N PRO A 383 -19.42 -25.19 -12.14
CA PRO A 383 -19.40 -26.65 -12.02
C PRO A 383 -19.09 -27.35 -13.35
N THR A 384 -18.38 -28.46 -13.30
CA THR A 384 -18.10 -29.32 -14.46
C THR A 384 -19.07 -30.49 -14.51
N PHE A 385 -19.57 -30.81 -15.71
CA PHE A 385 -20.51 -31.92 -15.94
C PHE A 385 -19.88 -32.99 -16.84
N SER A 386 -20.47 -34.19 -16.84
CA SER A 386 -20.14 -35.22 -17.83
C SER A 386 -20.73 -34.87 -19.21
N LYS A 387 -20.17 -35.48 -20.27
CA LYS A 387 -20.59 -35.20 -21.67
C LYS A 387 -22.11 -35.33 -21.85
N ASN A 388 -22.70 -34.39 -22.59
CA ASN A 388 -24.14 -34.30 -22.91
C ASN A 388 -25.08 -34.07 -21.71
N LYS A 389 -24.55 -33.55 -20.60
CA LYS A 389 -25.31 -33.23 -19.36
C LYS A 389 -25.03 -31.82 -18.85
N ASP A 390 -24.33 -31.03 -19.64
CA ASP A 390 -23.93 -29.65 -19.34
C ASP A 390 -24.94 -28.63 -19.88
N SER A 391 -24.63 -27.34 -19.69
CA SER A 391 -25.48 -26.23 -20.10
C SER A 391 -25.71 -26.13 -21.60
N GLU A 392 -24.94 -26.81 -22.47
CA GLU A 392 -25.15 -26.77 -23.92
C GLU A 392 -26.48 -27.40 -24.34
N VAL A 393 -26.99 -28.33 -23.54
CA VAL A 393 -28.28 -29.01 -23.80
C VAL A 393 -29.47 -28.13 -23.40
N PHE A 394 -29.25 -27.08 -22.61
CA PHE A 394 -30.31 -26.23 -22.06
C PHE A 394 -30.68 -25.10 -23.02
N ASN A 395 -31.98 -25.00 -23.36
CA ASN A 395 -32.47 -23.96 -24.27
C ASN A 395 -32.56 -22.56 -23.63
N GLY A 396 -32.49 -22.48 -22.29
CA GLY A 396 -32.53 -21.22 -21.56
C GLY A 396 -31.16 -20.57 -21.40
N LYS A 397 -31.11 -19.48 -20.64
CA LYS A 397 -29.85 -18.76 -20.39
C LYS A 397 -29.16 -19.27 -19.13
N VAL A 398 -27.84 -19.39 -19.16
CA VAL A 398 -27.02 -19.73 -17.98
C VAL A 398 -26.01 -18.62 -17.74
N ILE A 399 -25.93 -18.11 -16.51
CA ILE A 399 -24.96 -17.09 -16.09
C ILE A 399 -24.36 -17.41 -14.72
N HIS A 400 -23.27 -16.74 -14.36
CA HIS A 400 -22.77 -16.76 -12.99
C HIS A 400 -23.33 -15.56 -12.20
N SER A 401 -23.34 -15.65 -10.87
CA SER A 401 -23.72 -14.54 -9.99
C SER A 401 -22.86 -13.28 -10.19
N MET A 402 -21.66 -13.45 -10.75
CA MET A 402 -20.76 -12.34 -11.10
C MET A 402 -21.33 -11.51 -12.25
N ASP A 403 -21.82 -12.16 -13.30
CA ASP A 403 -22.42 -11.48 -14.44
C ASP A 403 -23.71 -10.77 -13.99
N TYR A 404 -24.49 -11.43 -13.13
CA TYR A 404 -25.70 -10.85 -12.54
C TYR A 404 -25.40 -9.57 -11.75
N SER A 405 -24.36 -9.59 -10.88
CA SER A 405 -23.97 -8.42 -10.07
C SER A 405 -23.35 -7.27 -10.86
N ASN A 406 -22.87 -7.53 -12.08
CA ASN A 406 -22.30 -6.50 -12.96
C ASN A 406 -23.36 -5.80 -13.83
N MET A 407 -24.61 -6.30 -13.83
CA MET A 407 -25.71 -5.67 -14.56
C MET A 407 -26.32 -4.51 -13.77
N ASP A 408 -26.80 -3.49 -14.47
CA ASP A 408 -27.66 -2.48 -13.85
C ASP A 408 -29.03 -3.08 -13.47
N SER A 409 -29.74 -2.39 -12.56
CA SER A 409 -31.01 -2.87 -12.01
C SER A 409 -32.10 -3.08 -13.07
N THR A 410 -32.09 -2.32 -14.17
CA THR A 410 -33.10 -2.44 -15.24
C THR A 410 -32.86 -3.72 -16.03
N THR A 411 -31.63 -3.89 -16.52
CA THR A 411 -31.21 -5.09 -17.26
C THR A 411 -31.41 -6.36 -16.45
N MET A 412 -31.08 -6.33 -15.17
CA MET A 412 -31.33 -7.44 -14.24
C MET A 412 -32.83 -7.76 -14.11
N THR A 413 -33.67 -6.73 -13.94
CA THR A 413 -35.12 -6.92 -13.81
C THR A 413 -35.69 -7.55 -15.08
N GLU A 414 -35.31 -7.08 -16.26
CA GLU A 414 -35.72 -7.64 -17.55
C GLU A 414 -35.22 -9.08 -17.76
N LEU A 415 -34.03 -9.39 -17.25
CA LEU A 415 -33.48 -10.73 -17.30
C LEU A 415 -34.34 -11.73 -16.51
N VAL A 416 -34.92 -11.33 -15.38
CA VAL A 416 -35.63 -12.20 -14.43
C VAL A 416 -37.15 -12.20 -14.62
N LYS A 417 -37.74 -11.06 -15.00
CA LYS A 417 -39.19 -10.86 -15.02
C LYS A 417 -39.91 -11.89 -15.90
N GLY A 418 -40.89 -12.58 -15.31
CA GLY A 418 -41.72 -13.58 -16.00
C GLY A 418 -41.00 -14.88 -16.36
N LYS A 419 -39.81 -15.13 -15.80
CA LYS A 419 -39.01 -16.33 -16.06
C LYS A 419 -38.90 -17.22 -14.83
N ARG A 420 -38.87 -18.53 -15.04
CA ARG A 420 -38.53 -19.51 -14.01
C ARG A 420 -37.02 -19.53 -13.83
N VAL A 421 -36.56 -19.12 -12.65
CA VAL A 421 -35.14 -19.00 -12.34
C VAL A 421 -34.70 -20.15 -11.44
N ILE A 422 -33.61 -20.81 -11.80
CA ILE A 422 -32.90 -21.74 -10.91
C ILE A 422 -31.62 -21.07 -10.42
N ILE A 423 -31.40 -21.07 -9.12
CA ILE A 423 -30.15 -20.62 -8.48
C ILE A 423 -29.42 -21.84 -7.93
N VAL A 424 -28.16 -22.01 -8.31
CA VAL A 424 -27.31 -23.09 -7.78
C VAL A 424 -26.40 -22.51 -6.71
N GLY A 425 -26.68 -22.80 -5.44
CA GLY A 425 -25.92 -22.27 -4.31
C GLY A 425 -26.81 -22.01 -3.09
N TYR A 426 -26.19 -21.87 -1.90
CA TYR A 426 -26.91 -21.64 -0.65
C TYR A 426 -26.07 -20.87 0.38
N LEU A 427 -25.54 -19.73 -0.07
CA LEU A 427 -24.82 -18.75 0.75
C LEU A 427 -25.22 -17.34 0.30
N LYS A 428 -24.57 -16.32 0.87
CA LYS A 428 -24.80 -14.88 0.68
C LYS A 428 -25.36 -14.49 -0.70
N SER A 429 -24.56 -14.59 -1.77
CA SER A 429 -25.02 -14.22 -3.13
C SER A 429 -26.25 -15.01 -3.60
N ALA A 430 -26.34 -16.30 -3.29
CA ALA A 430 -27.48 -17.13 -3.71
C ALA A 430 -28.78 -16.67 -3.02
N LEU A 431 -28.70 -16.32 -1.74
CA LEU A 431 -29.85 -15.88 -0.95
C LEU A 431 -30.32 -14.49 -1.40
N ASP A 432 -29.39 -13.56 -1.64
CA ASP A 432 -29.72 -12.20 -2.09
C ASP A 432 -30.36 -12.19 -3.48
N ILE A 433 -29.82 -12.98 -4.42
CA ILE A 433 -30.39 -13.13 -5.76
C ILE A 433 -31.75 -13.85 -5.69
N ALA A 434 -31.90 -14.88 -4.85
CA ALA A 434 -33.19 -15.56 -4.68
C ALA A 434 -34.28 -14.62 -4.15
N ALA A 435 -33.93 -13.78 -3.17
CA ALA A 435 -34.85 -12.81 -2.59
C ALA A 435 -35.27 -11.74 -3.61
N GLU A 436 -34.36 -11.32 -4.49
CA GLU A 436 -34.62 -10.37 -5.57
C GLU A 436 -35.50 -10.98 -6.67
N CYS A 437 -35.18 -12.19 -7.12
CA CYS A 437 -36.04 -12.93 -8.05
C CYS A 437 -37.46 -13.10 -7.51
N ALA A 438 -37.58 -13.45 -6.23
CA ALA A 438 -38.88 -13.60 -5.57
C ALA A 438 -39.63 -12.25 -5.46
N ASN A 439 -38.94 -11.13 -5.23
CA ASN A 439 -39.57 -9.80 -5.25
C ASN A 439 -40.11 -9.41 -6.62
N ILE A 440 -39.43 -9.81 -7.70
CA ILE A 440 -39.81 -9.46 -9.07
C ILE A 440 -40.96 -10.34 -9.58
N ASN A 441 -40.89 -11.64 -9.30
CA ASN A 441 -41.77 -12.64 -9.93
C ASN A 441 -42.88 -13.18 -9.03
N GLY A 442 -42.71 -13.07 -7.71
CA GLY A 442 -43.63 -13.67 -6.73
C GLY A 442 -43.84 -15.17 -6.94
N PRO A 443 -45.00 -15.71 -6.52
CA PRO A 443 -45.29 -17.14 -6.63
C PRO A 443 -45.70 -17.56 -8.06
N SER A 444 -45.99 -16.61 -8.96
CA SER A 444 -46.38 -16.91 -10.35
C SER A 444 -45.23 -17.51 -11.17
N TYR A 445 -43.99 -17.03 -10.95
CA TYR A 445 -42.77 -17.56 -11.59
C TYR A 445 -41.70 -17.80 -10.52
N PRO A 446 -41.83 -18.87 -9.72
CA PRO A 446 -41.04 -19.04 -8.51
C PRO A 446 -39.56 -19.29 -8.82
N CYS A 447 -38.71 -18.84 -7.90
CA CYS A 447 -37.27 -19.07 -7.96
C CYS A 447 -36.91 -20.35 -7.21
N THR A 448 -36.29 -21.32 -7.89
CA THR A 448 -35.86 -22.57 -7.26
C THR A 448 -34.37 -22.54 -6.90
N MET A 449 -34.02 -22.81 -5.65
CA MET A 449 -32.64 -22.92 -5.19
C MET A 449 -32.22 -24.39 -5.10
N ILE A 450 -31.17 -24.77 -5.83
CA ILE A 450 -30.53 -26.09 -5.70
C ILE A 450 -29.47 -26.02 -4.59
N VAL A 451 -29.70 -26.76 -3.52
CA VAL A 451 -28.91 -26.71 -2.29
C VAL A 451 -28.10 -27.99 -2.11
N ARG A 452 -26.81 -27.93 -2.47
CA ARG A 452 -25.88 -29.07 -2.27
C ARG A 452 -25.55 -29.31 -0.81
N THR A 453 -25.16 -28.23 -0.13
CA THR A 453 -24.72 -28.28 1.26
C THR A 453 -25.57 -27.31 2.05
N LYS A 454 -26.36 -27.83 2.99
CA LYS A 454 -27.16 -27.03 3.93
C LYS A 454 -26.22 -26.21 4.82
N ARG A 455 -26.51 -24.93 5.00
CA ARG A 455 -25.70 -23.97 5.78
C ARG A 455 -26.53 -23.32 6.87
N TRP A 456 -25.87 -22.83 7.92
CA TRP A 456 -26.54 -22.08 8.98
C TRP A 456 -26.84 -20.68 8.49
N ASN A 457 -28.10 -20.28 8.61
CA ASN A 457 -28.55 -18.95 8.27
C ASN A 457 -29.06 -18.26 9.54
N ILE A 458 -28.85 -16.95 9.65
CA ILE A 458 -29.28 -16.16 10.81
C ILE A 458 -30.16 -15.00 10.34
N SER A 459 -31.23 -14.68 11.07
CA SER A 459 -32.06 -13.49 10.80
C SER A 459 -31.64 -12.28 11.64
N GLN A 460 -30.98 -12.53 12.77
CA GLN A 460 -30.52 -11.51 13.69
C GLN A 460 -29.13 -11.88 14.22
N LEU A 461 -28.32 -10.88 14.55
CA LEU A 461 -26.98 -11.06 15.15
C LEU A 461 -27.02 -11.38 16.66
N LYS A 462 -28.14 -11.93 17.13
CA LYS A 462 -28.40 -12.29 18.52
C LYS A 462 -29.01 -13.69 18.59
N ALA A 463 -28.73 -14.44 19.65
CA ALA A 463 -29.40 -15.68 19.98
C ALA A 463 -29.91 -15.60 21.42
N TRP A 464 -31.19 -15.88 21.65
CA TRP A 464 -31.83 -15.76 22.97
C TRP A 464 -31.59 -14.39 23.65
N GLY A 465 -31.59 -13.31 22.87
CA GLY A 465 -31.32 -11.94 23.36
C GLY A 465 -29.84 -11.60 23.56
N ILE A 466 -28.94 -12.58 23.51
CA ILE A 466 -27.50 -12.39 23.67
C ILE A 466 -26.86 -12.16 22.29
N PRO A 467 -26.12 -11.06 22.08
CA PRO A 467 -25.39 -10.85 20.83
C PRO A 467 -24.36 -11.96 20.58
N ILE A 468 -24.33 -12.46 19.33
CA ILE A 468 -23.50 -13.61 18.95
C ILE A 468 -22.00 -13.31 19.16
N ASN A 469 -21.57 -12.08 18.97
CA ASN A 469 -20.18 -11.66 19.20
C ASN A 469 -19.72 -11.85 20.66
N TYR A 470 -20.60 -11.73 21.67
CA TYR A 470 -20.25 -12.02 23.07
C TYR A 470 -20.06 -13.53 23.35
N MET A 471 -20.51 -14.41 22.47
CA MET A 471 -20.31 -15.87 22.63
C MET A 471 -19.07 -16.38 21.89
N TYR A 472 -18.66 -15.71 20.80
CA TYR A 472 -17.64 -16.24 19.89
C TYR A 472 -16.50 -15.27 19.53
N LEU A 473 -16.59 -13.98 19.87
CA LEU A 473 -15.66 -12.93 19.44
C LEU A 473 -15.02 -12.17 20.61
N ASN A 474 -14.69 -12.86 21.69
CA ASN A 474 -13.92 -12.33 22.82
C ASN A 474 -12.81 -13.28 23.26
N ARG A 475 -11.86 -12.80 24.07
CA ARG A 475 -10.72 -13.61 24.54
C ARG A 475 -11.15 -14.86 25.28
N PHE A 476 -12.24 -14.82 26.05
CA PHE A 476 -12.75 -16.00 26.75
C PHE A 476 -13.14 -17.12 25.79
N SER A 477 -13.87 -16.78 24.72
CA SER A 477 -14.27 -17.76 23.71
C SER A 477 -13.07 -18.39 22.99
N GLU A 478 -11.96 -17.65 22.86
CA GLU A 478 -10.69 -18.16 22.30
C GLU A 478 -9.92 -19.09 23.25
N LEU A 479 -10.19 -19.04 24.56
CA LEU A 479 -9.67 -20.02 25.53
C LEU A 479 -10.29 -21.41 25.33
N LEU A 480 -11.40 -21.51 24.61
CA LEU A 480 -12.09 -22.78 24.31
C LEU A 480 -11.48 -23.50 23.08
N LEU A 481 -10.41 -22.93 22.51
CA LEU A 481 -9.81 -23.32 21.25
C LEU A 481 -8.31 -23.48 21.40
N HIS A 482 -7.78 -24.53 20.77
CA HIS A 482 -6.35 -24.67 20.56
C HIS A 482 -5.91 -23.68 19.51
N LYS A 483 -4.94 -22.84 19.83
CA LYS A 483 -4.47 -21.75 18.96
C LYS A 483 -3.05 -22.04 18.45
N PRO A 484 -2.73 -21.67 17.20
CA PRO A 484 -1.35 -21.75 16.69
C PRO A 484 -0.37 -20.95 17.55
N GLY A 485 0.80 -21.53 17.83
CA GLY A 485 1.82 -20.94 18.70
C GLY A 485 1.45 -20.83 20.19
N GLU A 486 0.39 -21.48 20.67
CA GLU A 486 0.03 -21.43 22.09
C GLU A 486 0.95 -22.29 22.98
N GLY A 487 1.17 -21.85 24.23
CA GLY A 487 1.92 -22.63 25.22
C GLY A 487 1.10 -23.75 25.87
N LEU A 488 1.78 -24.63 26.62
CA LEU A 488 1.18 -25.80 27.27
C LEU A 488 -0.02 -25.45 28.17
N THR A 489 0.06 -24.34 28.90
CA THR A 489 -0.99 -23.88 29.83
C THR A 489 -2.30 -23.54 29.10
N LEU A 490 -2.21 -22.79 28.00
CA LEU A 490 -3.37 -22.43 27.18
C LEU A 490 -3.96 -23.65 26.47
N SER A 491 -3.11 -24.58 26.03
CA SER A 491 -3.54 -25.83 25.39
C SER A 491 -4.32 -26.73 26.37
N LEU A 492 -3.83 -26.87 27.61
CA LEU A 492 -4.55 -27.61 28.65
C LEU A 492 -5.91 -26.97 28.96
N LEU A 493 -5.94 -25.64 29.07
CA LEU A 493 -7.19 -24.91 29.31
C LEU A 493 -8.20 -25.10 28.16
N ALA A 494 -7.74 -25.02 26.91
CA ALA A 494 -8.59 -25.28 25.74
C ALA A 494 -9.18 -26.70 25.72
N THR A 495 -8.40 -27.69 26.17
CA THR A 495 -8.87 -29.07 26.31
C THR A 495 -9.98 -29.16 27.37
N ILE A 496 -9.72 -28.63 28.57
CA ILE A 496 -10.65 -28.65 29.71
C ILE A 496 -11.95 -27.91 29.36
N LEU A 497 -11.86 -26.77 28.67
CA LEU A 497 -13.02 -25.94 28.34
C LEU A 497 -13.71 -26.33 27.03
N SER A 498 -13.21 -27.34 26.30
CA SER A 498 -13.80 -27.77 25.03
C SER A 498 -15.29 -28.20 25.10
N PRO A 499 -15.81 -28.79 26.21
CA PRO A 499 -17.25 -29.07 26.33
C PRO A 499 -18.09 -27.79 26.34
N LEU A 500 -17.59 -26.70 26.92
CA LEU A 500 -18.29 -25.43 26.96
C LEU A 500 -18.48 -24.83 25.55
N ARG A 501 -17.49 -24.98 24.66
CA ARG A 501 -17.63 -24.62 23.23
C ARG A 501 -18.80 -25.36 22.59
N TRP A 502 -18.92 -26.65 22.85
CA TRP A 502 -20.02 -27.47 22.33
C TRP A 502 -21.37 -26.99 22.88
N ILE A 503 -21.45 -26.70 24.18
CA ILE A 503 -22.66 -26.16 24.83
C ILE A 503 -23.06 -24.83 24.18
N LEU A 504 -22.14 -23.89 24.01
CA LEU A 504 -22.41 -22.59 23.36
C LEU A 504 -22.91 -22.78 21.92
N SER A 505 -22.31 -23.69 21.15
CA SER A 505 -22.80 -24.04 19.81
C SER A 505 -24.24 -24.56 19.86
N LYS A 506 -24.56 -25.51 20.75
CA LYS A 506 -25.91 -26.08 20.87
C LYS A 506 -26.94 -25.09 21.38
N PHE A 507 -26.54 -24.18 22.27
CA PHE A 507 -27.39 -23.09 22.73
C PHE A 507 -27.84 -22.22 21.55
N THR A 508 -26.91 -21.78 20.70
CA THR A 508 -27.22 -20.99 19.50
C THR A 508 -28.01 -21.81 18.46
N GLU A 509 -27.64 -23.07 18.21
CA GLU A 509 -28.39 -23.94 17.30
C GLU A 509 -29.85 -24.13 17.74
N SER A 510 -30.12 -24.20 19.05
CA SER A 510 -31.49 -24.35 19.57
C SER A 510 -32.34 -23.12 19.27
N TYR A 511 -31.76 -21.92 19.41
CA TYR A 511 -32.41 -20.66 19.03
C TYR A 511 -32.77 -20.65 17.54
N LEU A 512 -31.79 -20.94 16.68
CA LEU A 512 -31.99 -20.89 15.23
C LEU A 512 -33.01 -21.93 14.75
N LYS A 513 -33.02 -23.13 15.33
CA LYS A 513 -34.03 -24.16 15.04
C LYS A 513 -35.44 -23.76 15.50
N LYS A 514 -35.57 -22.93 16.54
CA LYS A 514 -36.85 -22.45 17.06
C LYS A 514 -37.38 -21.27 16.26
N THR A 515 -36.50 -20.36 15.83
CA THR A 515 -36.88 -19.09 15.21
C THR A 515 -36.94 -19.14 13.69
N ILE A 516 -36.17 -20.02 13.06
CA ILE A 516 -36.10 -20.15 11.61
C ILE A 516 -36.67 -21.53 11.23
N PRO A 517 -37.65 -21.61 10.30
CA PRO A 517 -38.33 -22.86 9.96
C PRO A 517 -37.48 -23.81 9.09
N MET A 518 -36.16 -23.89 9.32
CA MET A 518 -35.24 -24.76 8.59
C MET A 518 -35.68 -26.23 8.61
N LYS A 519 -36.24 -26.71 9.73
CA LYS A 519 -36.70 -28.11 9.84
C LYS A 519 -37.81 -28.43 8.86
N LYS A 520 -38.77 -27.51 8.69
CA LYS A 520 -39.93 -27.66 7.80
C LYS A 520 -39.50 -27.89 6.35
N TYR A 521 -38.42 -27.23 5.94
CA TYR A 521 -37.91 -27.25 4.57
C TYR A 521 -36.68 -28.14 4.38
N ASP A 522 -36.39 -29.04 5.32
CA ASP A 522 -35.20 -29.91 5.31
C ASP A 522 -33.87 -29.14 5.13
N MET A 523 -33.72 -27.98 5.78
CA MET A 523 -32.54 -27.10 5.65
C MET A 523 -31.60 -27.13 6.86
N ILE A 524 -31.79 -28.04 7.83
CA ILE A 524 -30.89 -28.13 8.98
C ILE A 524 -29.51 -28.66 8.54
N PRO A 525 -28.41 -27.92 8.81
CA PRO A 525 -27.06 -28.37 8.47
C PRO A 525 -26.61 -29.56 9.32
N LYS A 526 -25.75 -30.40 8.73
CA LYS A 526 -25.10 -31.52 9.44
C LYS A 526 -23.94 -31.07 10.36
N HIS A 527 -23.30 -29.96 10.04
CA HIS A 527 -22.21 -29.40 10.84
C HIS A 527 -22.74 -28.52 11.97
N SER A 528 -21.94 -28.32 13.03
CA SER A 528 -22.32 -27.46 14.15
C SER A 528 -22.35 -25.99 13.77
N PHE A 529 -23.07 -25.17 14.54
CA PHE A 529 -23.06 -23.71 14.33
C PHE A 529 -21.65 -23.14 14.49
N PHE A 530 -20.90 -23.58 15.51
CA PHE A 530 -19.51 -23.17 15.71
C PHE A 530 -18.62 -23.46 14.49
N GLN A 531 -18.76 -24.63 13.87
CA GLN A 531 -18.01 -24.96 12.65
C GLN A 531 -18.38 -24.02 11.49
N GLY A 532 -19.66 -23.62 11.39
CA GLY A 532 -20.11 -22.61 10.43
C GLY A 532 -19.44 -21.25 10.66
N VAL A 533 -19.34 -20.80 11.92
CA VAL A 533 -18.63 -19.57 12.31
C VAL A 533 -17.13 -19.66 12.01
N ALA A 534 -16.48 -20.76 12.42
CA ALA A 534 -15.06 -20.97 12.22
C ALA A 534 -14.66 -21.00 10.73
N ALA A 535 -15.55 -21.47 9.86
CA ALA A 535 -15.32 -21.54 8.42
C ALA A 535 -15.84 -20.31 7.63
N SER A 536 -16.47 -19.32 8.29
CA SER A 536 -17.22 -18.24 7.62
C SER A 536 -18.31 -18.74 6.64
N LEU A 537 -18.92 -19.89 6.96
CA LEU A 537 -19.95 -20.57 6.17
C LEU A 537 -21.35 -20.38 6.77
N LEU A 538 -21.66 -19.14 7.12
CA LEU A 538 -22.98 -18.68 7.53
C LEU A 538 -23.39 -17.44 6.73
N ALA A 539 -24.69 -17.18 6.67
CA ALA A 539 -25.25 -16.02 5.99
C ALA A 539 -26.36 -15.38 6.82
N VAL A 540 -26.44 -14.05 6.77
CA VAL A 540 -27.61 -13.31 7.23
C VAL A 540 -28.69 -13.45 6.16
N LEU A 541 -29.89 -13.84 6.56
CA LEU A 541 -31.03 -13.96 5.66
C LEU A 541 -31.48 -12.57 5.21
N PRO A 542 -31.85 -12.42 3.93
CA PRO A 542 -32.68 -11.30 3.50
C PRO A 542 -33.96 -11.23 4.33
N GLU A 543 -34.50 -10.02 4.49
CA GLU A 543 -35.77 -9.82 5.19
C GLU A 543 -36.88 -10.66 4.55
N HIS A 544 -37.73 -11.25 5.40
CA HIS A 544 -38.87 -12.08 4.97
C HIS A 544 -38.51 -13.27 4.07
N PHE A 545 -37.25 -13.75 4.09
CA PHE A 545 -36.80 -14.83 3.22
C PHE A 545 -37.68 -16.09 3.33
N TYR A 546 -37.95 -16.56 4.55
CA TYR A 546 -38.79 -17.75 4.76
C TYR A 546 -40.28 -17.49 4.55
N ASP A 547 -40.75 -16.24 4.62
CA ASP A 547 -42.13 -15.90 4.27
C ASP A 547 -42.34 -16.09 2.76
N LYS A 548 -41.35 -15.72 1.95
CA LYS A 548 -41.33 -16.01 0.50
C LYS A 548 -41.20 -17.49 0.17
N VAL A 549 -40.54 -18.27 1.03
CA VAL A 549 -40.51 -19.73 0.88
C VAL A 549 -41.88 -20.32 1.17
N GLU A 550 -42.55 -19.84 2.21
CA GLU A 550 -43.91 -20.26 2.60
C GLU A 550 -44.95 -19.91 1.53
N GLU A 551 -44.87 -18.71 0.95
CA GLU A 551 -45.73 -18.24 -0.15
C GLU A 551 -45.53 -19.06 -1.44
N GLY A 552 -44.37 -19.73 -1.59
CA GLY A 552 -44.00 -20.47 -2.77
C GLY A 552 -43.21 -19.66 -3.81
N SER A 553 -42.92 -18.39 -3.54
CA SER A 553 -42.06 -17.52 -4.36
C SER A 553 -40.60 -18.02 -4.42
N ILE A 554 -40.13 -18.71 -3.38
CA ILE A 554 -38.83 -19.39 -3.32
C ILE A 554 -39.02 -20.87 -3.02
N ILE A 555 -38.45 -21.74 -3.86
CA ILE A 555 -38.51 -23.20 -3.67
C ILE A 555 -37.12 -23.69 -3.30
N LEU A 556 -36.97 -24.33 -2.13
CA LEU A 556 -35.69 -24.90 -1.69
C LEU A 556 -35.63 -26.38 -2.08
N LYS A 557 -34.68 -26.74 -2.94
CA LYS A 557 -34.47 -28.12 -3.40
C LYS A 557 -33.10 -28.64 -2.93
N PRO A 558 -33.02 -29.37 -1.81
CA PRO A 558 -31.78 -30.01 -1.39
C PRO A 558 -31.43 -31.14 -2.36
N SER A 559 -30.26 -31.06 -2.99
CA SER A 559 -29.77 -32.10 -3.91
C SER A 559 -28.26 -32.02 -4.09
N LYS A 560 -27.58 -33.16 -4.10
CA LYS A 560 -26.11 -33.21 -4.20
C LYS A 560 -25.61 -33.00 -5.63
N THR A 561 -26.37 -33.47 -6.59
CA THR A 561 -26.06 -33.43 -8.02
C THR A 561 -27.26 -32.92 -8.79
N PHE A 562 -26.98 -32.33 -9.94
CA PHE A 562 -28.01 -31.95 -10.89
C PHE A 562 -27.43 -32.06 -12.29
N GLU A 563 -28.31 -32.25 -13.27
CA GLU A 563 -27.96 -32.38 -14.67
C GLU A 563 -28.89 -31.50 -15.51
N PHE A 564 -28.36 -30.92 -16.58
CA PHE A 564 -29.20 -30.14 -17.47
C PHE A 564 -30.08 -31.03 -18.34
N SER A 565 -31.26 -30.50 -18.66
CA SER A 565 -32.19 -31.01 -19.64
C SER A 565 -32.59 -29.87 -20.58
N LYS A 566 -33.25 -30.19 -21.70
CA LYS A 566 -33.65 -29.16 -22.69
C LYS A 566 -34.42 -27.98 -22.11
N ASN A 567 -35.27 -28.24 -21.10
CA ASN A 567 -36.21 -27.25 -20.56
C ASN A 567 -35.97 -26.94 -19.08
N GLY A 568 -34.83 -27.33 -18.50
CA GLY A 568 -34.56 -27.12 -17.08
C GLY A 568 -33.48 -28.03 -16.52
N VAL A 569 -33.60 -28.38 -15.24
CA VAL A 569 -32.60 -29.15 -14.52
C VAL A 569 -33.23 -30.36 -13.83
N LEU A 570 -32.59 -31.53 -13.96
CA LEU A 570 -32.95 -32.75 -13.24
C LEU A 570 -32.09 -32.87 -11.98
N THR A 571 -32.69 -33.15 -10.83
CA THR A 571 -31.94 -33.34 -9.57
C THR A 571 -31.99 -34.80 -9.11
N GLU A 572 -31.07 -35.18 -8.23
CA GLU A 572 -30.99 -36.56 -7.70
C GLU A 572 -32.35 -37.06 -7.16
N GLY A 573 -32.84 -38.16 -7.72
CA GLY A 573 -34.09 -38.80 -7.32
C GLY A 573 -35.36 -38.27 -8.01
N ASP A 574 -35.27 -37.18 -8.78
CA ASP A 574 -36.40 -36.68 -9.56
C ASP A 574 -36.53 -37.42 -10.91
N ILE A 575 -37.77 -37.72 -11.30
CA ILE A 575 -38.08 -38.33 -12.61
C ILE A 575 -38.34 -37.23 -13.66
N THR A 576 -38.76 -36.04 -13.22
CA THR A 576 -39.11 -34.92 -14.11
C THR A 576 -38.20 -33.72 -13.85
N PRO A 577 -37.72 -33.03 -14.90
CA PRO A 577 -36.89 -31.84 -14.73
C PRO A 577 -37.67 -30.67 -14.12
N ILE A 578 -37.02 -29.93 -13.23
CA ILE A 578 -37.47 -28.63 -12.74
C ILE A 578 -37.33 -27.65 -13.90
N LYS A 579 -38.46 -27.15 -14.42
CA LYS A 579 -38.47 -26.24 -15.58
C LYS A 579 -37.79 -24.92 -15.23
N ALA A 580 -36.94 -24.44 -16.13
CA ALA A 580 -36.24 -23.18 -15.98
C ALA A 580 -36.06 -22.48 -17.32
N ASP A 581 -36.05 -21.16 -17.29
CA ASP A 581 -35.72 -20.30 -18.44
C ASP A 581 -34.35 -19.60 -18.21
N LEU A 582 -33.92 -19.51 -16.94
CA LEU A 582 -32.65 -18.95 -16.50
C LEU A 582 -32.03 -19.81 -15.40
N VAL A 583 -30.73 -20.11 -15.50
CA VAL A 583 -29.94 -20.72 -14.42
C VAL A 583 -28.82 -19.78 -14.01
N ILE A 584 -28.72 -19.50 -12.71
CA ILE A 584 -27.68 -18.64 -12.11
C ILE A 584 -26.80 -19.47 -11.20
N TYR A 585 -25.52 -19.60 -11.55
CA TYR A 585 -24.52 -20.19 -10.68
C TYR A 585 -24.10 -19.20 -9.60
N ALA A 586 -24.51 -19.46 -8.36
CA ALA A 586 -24.02 -18.77 -7.16
C ALA A 586 -23.01 -19.66 -6.42
N THR A 587 -22.04 -20.18 -7.17
CA THR A 587 -21.12 -21.27 -6.77
C THR A 587 -19.74 -20.78 -6.34
N GLY A 588 -19.56 -19.46 -6.19
CA GLY A 588 -18.35 -18.83 -5.67
C GLY A 588 -17.29 -18.56 -6.73
N PHE A 589 -16.03 -18.42 -6.31
CA PHE A 589 -14.93 -17.95 -7.17
C PHE A 589 -13.68 -18.81 -7.02
N LYS A 590 -12.86 -18.84 -8.07
CA LYS A 590 -11.55 -19.53 -8.10
C LYS A 590 -10.42 -18.56 -7.73
N GLY A 591 -10.49 -17.99 -6.52
CA GLY A 591 -9.50 -17.01 -6.03
C GLY A 591 -8.06 -17.54 -6.04
N ASP A 592 -7.87 -18.83 -5.74
CA ASP A 592 -6.55 -19.46 -5.80
C ASP A 592 -5.99 -19.45 -7.24
N GLN A 593 -6.81 -19.72 -8.25
CA GLN A 593 -6.37 -19.65 -9.65
C GLN A 593 -6.08 -18.22 -10.07
N LYS A 594 -6.88 -17.25 -9.60
CA LYS A 594 -6.67 -15.82 -9.89
C LYS A 594 -5.31 -15.37 -9.36
N LEU A 595 -4.98 -15.78 -8.12
CA LEU A 595 -3.70 -15.50 -7.51
C LEU A 595 -2.54 -16.15 -8.26
N ARG A 596 -2.71 -17.37 -8.81
CA ARG A 596 -1.67 -17.99 -9.65
C ARG A 596 -1.48 -17.21 -10.95
N ASN A 597 -2.57 -16.89 -11.63
CA ASN A 597 -2.56 -16.30 -12.97
C ASN A 597 -1.84 -14.94 -13.06
N ILE A 598 -1.66 -14.23 -11.95
CA ILE A 598 -0.95 -12.94 -11.95
C ILE A 598 0.57 -13.11 -12.13
N PHE A 599 1.14 -14.27 -11.82
CA PHE A 599 2.59 -14.47 -11.94
C PHE A 599 2.96 -14.95 -13.34
N ILE A 600 4.03 -14.38 -13.90
CA ILE A 600 4.64 -14.90 -15.14
C ILE A 600 5.47 -16.16 -14.85
N SER A 601 6.22 -16.19 -13.75
CA SER A 601 7.03 -17.36 -13.36
C SER A 601 6.16 -18.59 -13.07
N SER A 602 6.41 -19.68 -13.80
CA SER A 602 5.74 -20.96 -13.60
C SER A 602 5.96 -21.55 -12.19
N ARG A 603 7.10 -21.24 -11.56
CA ARG A 603 7.40 -21.62 -10.18
C ARG A 603 6.48 -20.88 -9.21
N PHE A 604 6.41 -19.56 -9.31
CA PHE A 604 5.54 -18.76 -8.44
C PHE A 604 4.07 -19.12 -8.62
N GLN A 605 3.62 -19.38 -9.86
CA GLN A 605 2.30 -19.94 -10.12
C GLN A 605 2.04 -21.26 -9.37
N LYS A 606 3.03 -22.13 -9.20
CA LYS A 606 2.88 -23.41 -8.48
C LYS A 606 2.83 -23.22 -6.96
N ILE A 607 3.70 -22.39 -6.40
CA ILE A 607 3.87 -22.30 -4.94
C ILE A 607 2.88 -21.34 -4.26
N VAL A 608 2.50 -20.23 -4.91
CA VAL A 608 1.82 -19.10 -4.24
C VAL A 608 0.53 -19.49 -3.51
N ALA A 609 -0.23 -20.46 -4.05
CA ALA A 609 -1.48 -20.93 -3.45
C ALA A 609 -1.40 -22.35 -2.86
N GLY A 610 -0.20 -22.94 -2.77
CA GLY A 610 0.04 -24.27 -2.20
C GLY A 610 -0.66 -25.42 -2.94
N THR A 611 -0.73 -26.60 -2.34
CA THR A 611 -1.54 -27.73 -2.85
C THR A 611 -2.98 -27.59 -2.41
N LYS A 612 -3.93 -28.30 -3.06
CA LYS A 612 -5.36 -28.26 -2.70
C LYS A 612 -5.66 -28.74 -1.27
N ASP A 613 -4.74 -29.51 -0.68
CA ASP A 613 -4.90 -30.15 0.62
C ASP A 613 -4.38 -29.33 1.80
N MET A 614 -3.84 -28.14 1.55
CA MET A 614 -3.35 -27.21 2.58
C MET A 614 -4.05 -25.86 2.47
N ILE A 615 -3.91 -24.99 3.46
CA ILE A 615 -4.23 -23.56 3.28
C ILE A 615 -3.25 -22.88 2.31
N VAL A 616 -3.58 -21.67 1.86
CA VAL A 616 -2.63 -20.84 1.11
C VAL A 616 -1.46 -20.49 2.06
N PRO A 617 -0.20 -20.73 1.67
CA PRO A 617 0.94 -20.69 2.57
C PRO A 617 1.41 -19.27 2.85
N LEU A 618 0.63 -18.52 3.63
CA LEU A 618 0.92 -17.14 4.00
C LEU A 618 1.23 -17.02 5.49
N TYR A 619 2.45 -16.60 5.81
CA TYR A 619 2.81 -16.18 7.15
C TYR A 619 2.03 -14.91 7.51
N ARG A 620 1.40 -14.95 8.69
CA ARG A 620 0.44 -13.93 9.14
C ARG A 620 -0.64 -13.63 8.10
N GLU A 621 -1.00 -14.59 7.24
CA GLU A 621 -1.97 -14.35 6.16
C GLU A 621 -1.58 -13.21 5.19
N CYS A 622 -0.30 -12.81 5.18
CA CYS A 622 0.21 -11.67 4.40
C CYS A 622 1.44 -12.00 3.53
N ILE A 623 2.44 -12.70 4.07
CA ILE A 623 3.74 -12.90 3.41
C ILE A 623 3.91 -14.35 2.98
N HIS A 624 4.28 -14.58 1.73
CA HIS A 624 4.66 -15.91 1.27
C HIS A 624 6.15 -16.17 1.59
N PRO A 625 6.51 -17.24 2.34
CA PRO A 625 7.89 -17.47 2.82
C PRO A 625 8.95 -17.58 1.71
N GLN A 626 8.54 -17.93 0.50
CA GLN A 626 9.44 -18.21 -0.63
C GLN A 626 9.34 -17.20 -1.78
N ILE A 627 8.50 -16.17 -1.67
CA ILE A 627 8.39 -15.13 -2.69
C ILE A 627 8.88 -13.82 -2.06
N PRO A 628 10.00 -13.23 -2.54
CA PRO A 628 10.60 -12.06 -1.92
C PRO A 628 9.85 -10.77 -2.27
N GLN A 629 10.00 -9.74 -1.43
CA GLN A 629 9.56 -8.36 -1.73
C GLN A 629 8.09 -8.24 -2.18
N MET A 630 7.24 -9.09 -1.63
CA MET A 630 5.84 -9.18 -2.01
C MET A 630 4.96 -9.52 -0.79
N ALA A 631 3.79 -8.90 -0.73
CA ALA A 631 2.75 -9.23 0.24
C ALA A 631 1.38 -9.39 -0.42
N ILE A 632 0.46 -10.04 0.28
CA ILE A 632 -0.94 -10.20 -0.12
C ILE A 632 -1.82 -9.70 1.00
N ILE A 633 -2.77 -8.80 0.72
CA ILE A 633 -3.69 -8.24 1.72
C ILE A 633 -5.14 -8.46 1.29
N GLY A 634 -5.94 -9.05 2.18
CA GLY A 634 -7.36 -9.34 1.97
C GLY A 634 -7.65 -10.68 1.29
N TYR A 635 -6.75 -11.66 1.44
CA TYR A 635 -6.97 -13.02 0.91
C TYR A 635 -7.71 -13.96 1.86
N SER A 636 -7.53 -13.79 3.17
CA SER A 636 -8.15 -14.60 4.22
C SER A 636 -9.41 -13.95 4.78
N GLU A 637 -10.26 -14.77 5.39
CA GLU A 637 -11.61 -14.38 5.80
C GLU A 637 -11.77 -14.11 7.30
N SER A 638 -12.77 -13.31 7.61
CA SER A 638 -13.27 -13.00 8.93
C SER A 638 -14.73 -12.57 8.80
N ILE A 639 -15.49 -12.69 9.88
CA ILE A 639 -16.82 -12.11 9.96
C ILE A 639 -16.74 -10.57 9.78
N SER A 640 -15.69 -9.94 10.32
CA SER A 640 -15.34 -8.55 10.04
C SER A 640 -14.06 -8.46 9.21
N ASN A 641 -14.21 -8.47 7.88
CA ASN A 641 -13.08 -8.44 6.96
C ASN A 641 -12.38 -7.07 6.89
N LEU A 642 -13.12 -5.98 7.07
CA LEU A 642 -12.56 -4.63 6.90
C LEU A 642 -11.52 -4.34 8.00
N TYR A 643 -11.86 -4.61 9.24
CA TYR A 643 -10.96 -4.42 10.39
C TYR A 643 -9.77 -5.38 10.39
N THR A 644 -9.96 -6.67 10.05
CA THR A 644 -8.82 -7.60 9.96
C THR A 644 -7.88 -7.26 8.82
N THR A 645 -8.39 -6.66 7.75
CA THR A 645 -7.57 -6.15 6.63
C THR A 645 -6.80 -4.90 7.04
N GLU A 646 -7.44 -3.98 7.77
CA GLU A 646 -6.82 -2.76 8.27
C GLU A 646 -5.59 -3.06 9.16
N ILE A 647 -5.72 -3.93 10.16
CA ILE A 647 -4.59 -4.26 11.05
C ILE A 647 -3.44 -4.97 10.31
N ARG A 648 -3.73 -5.76 9.26
CA ARG A 648 -2.71 -6.35 8.39
C ARG A 648 -1.99 -5.32 7.55
N ALA A 649 -2.73 -4.35 7.00
CA ALA A 649 -2.13 -3.22 6.29
C ALA A 649 -1.19 -2.43 7.20
N ARG A 650 -1.56 -2.22 8.47
CA ARG A 650 -0.69 -1.59 9.49
C ARG A 650 0.56 -2.40 9.80
N TRP A 651 0.39 -3.71 10.01
CA TRP A 651 1.49 -4.64 10.26
C TRP A 651 2.47 -4.66 9.09
N LEU A 652 1.95 -4.69 7.86
CA LEU A 652 2.77 -4.65 6.64
C LEU A 652 3.47 -3.31 6.48
N ALA A 653 2.80 -2.18 6.70
CA ALA A 653 3.43 -0.86 6.67
C ALA A 653 4.52 -0.73 7.74
N CYS A 654 4.33 -1.33 8.91
CA CYS A 654 5.36 -1.41 9.95
C CYS A 654 6.57 -2.22 9.51
N PHE A 655 6.34 -3.37 8.87
CA PHE A 655 7.41 -4.19 8.31
C PHE A 655 8.20 -3.46 7.22
N ILE A 656 7.49 -2.82 6.29
CA ILE A 656 8.08 -2.08 5.16
C ILE A 656 8.90 -0.86 5.63
N ASP A 657 8.51 -0.24 6.75
CA ASP A 657 9.23 0.86 7.41
C ASP A 657 10.31 0.38 8.41
N ASP A 658 10.86 -0.82 8.19
CA ASP A 658 11.93 -1.43 9.01
C ASP A 658 11.60 -1.55 10.53
N GLY A 659 10.31 -1.58 10.89
CA GLY A 659 9.88 -1.65 12.29
C GLY A 659 10.18 -3.00 12.96
N PHE A 660 10.33 -4.05 12.17
CA PHE A 660 10.80 -5.37 12.59
C PHE A 660 11.32 -6.17 11.38
N ILE A 661 12.07 -7.23 11.64
CA ILE A 661 12.46 -8.21 10.62
C ILE A 661 11.59 -9.46 10.72
N LEU A 662 11.31 -10.09 9.57
CA LEU A 662 10.61 -11.36 9.56
C LEU A 662 11.47 -12.46 10.18
N PRO A 663 10.84 -13.48 10.82
CA PRO A 663 11.55 -14.65 11.28
C PRO A 663 12.10 -15.47 10.11
N SER A 664 12.86 -16.52 10.41
CA SER A 664 13.42 -17.40 9.38
C SER A 664 12.33 -18.04 8.51
N LYS A 665 12.67 -18.37 7.27
CA LYS A 665 11.77 -19.06 6.33
C LYS A 665 11.17 -20.33 6.97
N ARG A 666 11.99 -21.10 7.68
CA ARG A 666 11.59 -22.31 8.40
C ARG A 666 10.56 -22.05 9.50
N GLU A 667 10.72 -20.97 10.27
CA GLU A 667 9.76 -20.60 11.33
C GLU A 667 8.42 -20.14 10.75
N MET A 668 8.47 -19.39 9.64
CA MET A 668 7.26 -19.00 8.92
C MET A 668 6.50 -20.22 8.38
N GLU A 669 7.20 -21.16 7.74
CA GLU A 669 6.62 -22.41 7.23
C GLU A 669 6.06 -23.28 8.35
N LYS A 670 6.75 -23.39 9.49
CA LYS A 670 6.22 -24.06 10.69
C LYS A 670 4.93 -23.40 11.18
N ASN A 671 4.89 -22.07 11.23
CA ASN A 671 3.68 -21.35 11.66
C ASN A 671 2.51 -21.60 10.71
N ILE A 672 2.74 -21.63 9.40
CA ILE A 672 1.72 -21.96 8.39
C ILE A 672 1.15 -23.38 8.63
N ILE A 673 1.99 -24.37 8.94
CA ILE A 673 1.54 -25.74 9.24
C ILE A 673 0.68 -25.78 10.51
N GLU A 674 1.03 -25.02 11.54
CA GLU A 674 0.22 -24.92 12.76
C GLU A 674 -1.16 -24.31 12.49
N TRP A 675 -1.22 -23.26 11.65
CA TRP A 675 -2.48 -22.67 11.19
C TRP A 675 -3.29 -23.63 10.32
N ASP A 676 -2.67 -24.36 9.41
CA ASP A 676 -3.33 -25.39 8.59
C ASP A 676 -4.04 -26.44 9.47
N LYS A 677 -3.34 -26.92 10.50
CA LYS A 677 -3.91 -27.85 11.49
C LYS A 677 -5.09 -27.23 12.24
N TYR A 678 -4.98 -25.97 12.65
CA TYR A 678 -6.07 -25.24 13.30
C TYR A 678 -7.32 -25.20 12.41
N TYR A 679 -7.18 -24.76 11.16
CA TYR A 679 -8.32 -24.60 10.26
C TYR A 679 -8.99 -25.93 9.96
N LYS A 680 -8.23 -27.00 9.70
CA LYS A 680 -8.79 -28.35 9.49
C LYS A 680 -9.56 -28.85 10.72
N THR A 681 -9.03 -28.60 11.92
CA THR A 681 -9.65 -29.02 13.17
C THR A 681 -11.00 -28.34 13.41
N TYR A 682 -11.09 -27.02 13.18
CA TYR A 682 -12.27 -26.24 13.60
C TYR A 682 -13.25 -25.90 12.47
N SER A 683 -12.77 -25.78 11.23
CA SER A 683 -13.61 -25.50 10.05
C SER A 683 -14.10 -26.80 9.38
N GLY A 684 -13.45 -27.93 9.66
CA GLY A 684 -13.71 -29.24 9.07
C GLY A 684 -12.75 -29.59 7.95
N ASN A 685 -12.72 -30.89 7.61
CA ASN A 685 -11.70 -31.48 6.74
C ASN A 685 -11.94 -31.32 5.22
N SER A 686 -13.02 -30.66 4.80
CA SER A 686 -13.24 -30.37 3.37
C SER A 686 -12.48 -29.11 2.95
N SER A 687 -11.83 -29.16 1.78
CA SER A 687 -11.10 -28.01 1.21
C SER A 687 -11.97 -26.75 1.03
N GLU A 688 -13.28 -26.91 0.82
CA GLU A 688 -14.26 -25.81 0.78
C GLU A 688 -14.29 -24.99 2.09
N CYS A 689 -13.98 -25.62 3.23
CA CYS A 689 -14.03 -24.99 4.55
C CYS A 689 -12.69 -24.38 4.94
N TYR A 690 -11.61 -25.18 4.98
CA TYR A 690 -10.35 -24.73 5.59
C TYR A 690 -9.53 -23.79 4.70
N ARG A 691 -9.62 -23.87 3.35
CA ARG A 691 -8.84 -23.00 2.44
C ARG A 691 -9.26 -21.54 2.45
N ARG A 692 -10.36 -21.20 3.12
CA ARG A 692 -10.83 -19.83 3.33
C ARG A 692 -9.98 -19.08 4.36
N SER A 693 -9.17 -19.80 5.15
CA SER A 693 -8.32 -19.25 6.22
C SER A 693 -9.10 -18.29 7.12
N CYS A 694 -10.27 -18.73 7.60
CA CYS A 694 -11.16 -17.87 8.35
C CYS A 694 -10.70 -17.73 9.81
N ILE A 695 -10.29 -16.52 10.20
CA ILE A 695 -9.77 -16.24 11.55
C ILE A 695 -10.83 -15.80 12.55
N THR A 696 -12.12 -15.75 12.18
CA THR A 696 -13.22 -15.24 13.02
C THR A 696 -13.16 -15.71 14.48
N SER A 697 -13.01 -17.02 14.70
CA SER A 697 -13.04 -17.63 16.03
C SER A 697 -11.79 -17.39 16.87
N VAL A 698 -10.72 -16.83 16.29
CA VAL A 698 -9.43 -16.54 16.96
C VAL A 698 -8.86 -15.19 16.52
N HIS A 699 -9.74 -14.26 16.13
CA HIS A 699 -9.31 -13.00 15.54
C HIS A 699 -8.56 -12.11 16.53
N THR A 700 -8.89 -12.17 17.84
CA THR A 700 -8.18 -11.42 18.87
C THR A 700 -6.80 -12.02 19.07
N TRP A 701 -6.68 -13.34 19.21
CA TRP A 701 -5.38 -14.02 19.26
C TRP A 701 -4.50 -13.71 18.05
N TYR A 702 -5.07 -13.75 16.85
CA TYR A 702 -4.35 -13.42 15.62
C TYR A 702 -3.86 -11.96 15.64
N ASN A 703 -4.73 -11.01 16.00
CA ASN A 703 -4.37 -9.60 16.10
C ASN A 703 -3.34 -9.33 17.21
N ASP A 704 -3.35 -10.11 18.28
CA ASP A 704 -2.30 -10.04 19.30
C ASP A 704 -0.93 -10.40 18.74
N GLN A 705 -0.85 -11.38 17.85
CA GLN A 705 0.42 -11.73 17.20
C GLN A 705 0.92 -10.57 16.34
N LEU A 706 0.04 -9.95 15.55
CA LEU A 706 0.41 -8.76 14.77
C LEU A 706 0.87 -7.60 15.67
N CYS A 707 0.18 -7.38 16.79
CA CYS A 707 0.59 -6.37 17.77
C CYS A 707 1.97 -6.68 18.36
N LYS A 708 2.25 -7.94 18.71
CA LYS A 708 3.55 -8.37 19.25
C LYS A 708 4.67 -8.17 18.23
N ASP A 709 4.45 -8.55 16.98
CA ASP A 709 5.42 -8.36 15.90
C ASP A 709 5.75 -6.87 15.75
N MET A 710 4.74 -6.00 15.82
CA MET A 710 4.89 -4.53 15.79
C MET A 710 5.39 -3.90 17.12
N GLY A 711 5.72 -4.69 18.15
CA GLY A 711 6.17 -4.18 19.46
C GLY A 711 5.08 -3.46 20.28
N CYS A 712 3.81 -3.67 19.96
CA CYS A 712 2.65 -3.00 20.57
C CYS A 712 1.99 -3.89 21.64
N ASN A 713 1.43 -3.28 22.70
CA ASN A 713 0.67 -4.03 23.71
C ASN A 713 -0.65 -4.56 23.12
N PRO A 714 -0.91 -5.88 23.06
CA PRO A 714 -2.13 -6.42 22.47
C PRO A 714 -3.42 -6.19 23.27
N ARG A 715 -3.34 -5.89 24.58
CA ARG A 715 -4.54 -5.71 25.43
C ARG A 715 -5.13 -4.32 25.27
N ARG A 716 -6.39 -4.26 24.84
CA ARG A 716 -7.11 -3.00 24.51
C ARG A 716 -8.23 -2.64 25.46
N LYS A 717 -8.73 -3.57 26.27
CA LYS A 717 -9.81 -3.30 27.22
C LYS A 717 -9.22 -2.98 28.59
N LYS A 718 -9.89 -2.11 29.35
CA LYS A 718 -9.48 -1.72 30.70
C LYS A 718 -9.99 -2.74 31.71
N GLY A 719 -9.07 -3.43 32.39
CA GLY A 719 -9.37 -4.39 33.45
C GLY A 719 -9.51 -5.83 32.96
N PHE A 720 -9.26 -6.78 33.86
CA PHE A 720 -9.17 -8.21 33.55
C PHE A 720 -10.46 -8.78 32.96
N PHE A 721 -11.62 -8.51 33.57
CA PHE A 721 -12.90 -9.05 33.11
C PHE A 721 -13.36 -8.44 31.78
N ALA A 722 -13.12 -7.15 31.57
CA ALA A 722 -13.44 -6.48 30.31
C ALA A 722 -12.61 -7.05 29.16
N ASP A 723 -11.31 -7.24 29.37
CA ASP A 723 -10.38 -7.87 28.41
C ASP A 723 -10.82 -9.30 28.07
N LEU A 724 -11.35 -10.02 29.05
CA LEU A 724 -11.75 -11.42 28.87
C LEU A 724 -13.10 -11.58 28.13
N PHE A 725 -14.13 -10.80 28.48
CA PHE A 725 -15.51 -11.06 28.07
C PHE A 725 -16.11 -10.05 27.07
N ILE A 726 -15.57 -8.84 26.94
CA ILE A 726 -16.09 -7.86 25.98
C ILE A 726 -15.48 -8.15 24.59
N PRO A 727 -16.30 -8.18 23.52
CA PRO A 727 -15.80 -8.36 22.17
C PRO A 727 -14.78 -7.29 21.76
N TYR A 728 -13.77 -7.70 20.99
CA TYR A 728 -12.82 -6.78 20.36
C TYR A 728 -13.37 -6.31 19.02
N GLY A 729 -13.39 -5.01 18.82
CA GLY A 729 -13.86 -4.37 17.60
C GLY A 729 -12.82 -3.43 16.99
N PRO A 730 -13.15 -2.79 15.86
CA PRO A 730 -12.21 -1.93 15.14
C PRO A 730 -11.66 -0.77 15.98
N THR A 731 -12.54 -0.13 16.76
CA THR A 731 -12.19 1.04 17.59
C THR A 731 -11.20 0.72 18.71
N ASP A 732 -11.09 -0.53 19.14
CA ASP A 732 -10.10 -0.94 20.15
C ASP A 732 -8.65 -0.79 19.66
N TYR A 733 -8.46 -0.70 18.34
CA TYR A 733 -7.16 -0.56 17.70
C TYR A 733 -6.94 0.86 17.13
N ALA A 734 -7.88 1.78 17.38
CA ALA A 734 -7.71 3.19 17.09
C ALA A 734 -6.45 3.71 17.82
N GLY A 735 -5.59 4.43 17.10
CA GLY A 735 -4.40 5.05 17.70
C GLY A 735 -3.37 4.06 18.26
N LEU A 736 -3.31 2.81 17.78
CA LEU A 736 -2.30 1.84 18.18
C LEU A 736 -0.88 2.41 17.94
N GLU A 737 -0.25 2.83 19.04
CA GLU A 737 1.07 3.47 19.09
C GLU A 737 2.16 2.43 18.88
N LEU A 738 2.98 2.64 17.86
CA LEU A 738 4.15 1.84 17.59
C LEU A 738 5.27 2.34 18.49
N LYS A 739 5.90 1.44 19.25
CA LYS A 739 7.14 1.79 19.94
C LYS A 739 8.19 2.10 18.86
N LYS A 740 8.57 3.37 18.75
CA LYS A 740 9.70 3.82 17.93
C LYS A 740 11.02 3.32 18.50
#